data_AF-A0A7Y2UMY0-F1
#
_entry.id   AF-A0A7Y2UMY0-F1
#
_cell.length_a   1.000
_cell.length_b   1.000
_cell.length_c   1.000
_cell.angle_alpha   90.00
_cell.angle_beta   90.00
_cell.angle_gamma   90.00
#
_symmetry.space_group_name_H-M   'P 1'
#
loop_
_entity.id
_entity.type
_entity.pdbx_description
1 polymer ?
#
loop_
_entity_poly.entity_id
_entity_poly.type
_entity_poly.pdbx_seq_one_letter_code
_entity_poly.pdbx_strand_id
1 'polypeptide(L)'
;MQLTAPQVKIRKRPLEAAQTYYLMEAGRPTQVRVVGPAHYQLQQRMIYDGAEEHRRVEYTVETQLNQAPYFNIRLATEPDTHETVNVDGSYPPLSRSERSYFSVPAGEHVLTLIPSKSLYVRLLKKEPSNFLFKNLNDPLPAADQNGPAAQLQAEFLPAHYDQLQPLISTLDPFETYTRQLWADSRHTQGGLISARAMAHLAARYPGLNEVQRYARRTKGAHTFFREIIPQSATAPVSQRVFTFVSPTLKSQEKEDFVLHPATVGMAGANERETSTFSLLEPTSTSRPLASELRYDLPQRQFPSELRIRVITGAEPQSFEVRIGSDPEILCQIRPQTIRPNDEFRPSREKAVQVLGEHAGGMKTLESPDTFAGIKRAATIVLPLRQPATRIVIRRIDQGPQPIYISVQFRDSRPFDLTELQYIKLLKDAGSDGTGYTLVGDMLKGYFQKTAIKYRSRSEFELAAFFRPLVRQVKTLVTDYTSSVYPLSEQHIHKTKPSNQTITRVQDLLRRAVANRQWVAAVEHSSFLFQTTTAGIQQQAAEHLINALLLSGEHYLAELHLKAMLLYAKGKETHLAAWAKQRLEALYRKTNDLQSLASLYAVGLSRERSPADANNLTQIFLRQGKTGMALRTALALREEDRRTELVLQAALEARWWNLYKGALDRVLQKDSKMAWRALEKQIRGDRRGAHQLFAQVHTTQNYSSA
;
A
#
# COMPACT_ATOMS: atom_id res chain seq x y z
N MET A 1 -1.54 30.98 37.31
CA MET A 1 -2.84 30.37 36.93
C MET A 1 -3.15 29.27 37.91
N GLN A 2 -4.38 29.23 38.42
CA GLN A 2 -4.82 28.18 39.34
C GLN A 2 -5.96 27.41 38.67
N LEU A 3 -5.78 26.09 38.52
CA LEU A 3 -6.85 25.18 38.15
C LEU A 3 -7.71 24.90 39.39
N THR A 4 -9.01 24.69 39.22
CA THR A 4 -9.94 24.28 40.29
C THR A 4 -9.77 22.78 40.62
N ALA A 5 -8.57 22.38 41.01
CA ALA A 5 -8.18 21.00 41.26
C ALA A 5 -7.14 20.91 42.40
N PRO A 6 -7.04 19.78 43.11
CA PRO A 6 -6.01 19.57 44.14
C PRO A 6 -4.61 19.71 43.54
N GLN A 7 -3.72 20.40 44.25
CA GLN A 7 -2.31 20.53 43.84
C GLN A 7 -1.50 19.35 44.36
N VAL A 8 -0.57 18.89 43.53
CA VAL A 8 0.40 17.85 43.89
C VAL A 8 1.81 18.28 43.49
N LYS A 9 2.83 17.80 44.21
CA LYS A 9 4.24 18.02 43.87
C LYS A 9 4.81 16.78 43.21
N ILE A 10 5.27 16.96 41.98
CA ILE A 10 5.89 15.90 41.19
C ILE A 10 7.41 16.14 41.09
N ARG A 11 8.22 15.16 41.48
CA ARG A 11 9.68 15.12 41.31
C ARG A 11 10.06 13.94 40.42
N LYS A 12 10.83 14.19 39.36
CA LYS A 12 11.33 13.12 38.47
C LYS A 12 12.58 12.43 39.01
N ARG A 13 13.39 13.16 39.77
CA ARG A 13 14.64 12.67 40.38
C ARG A 13 14.74 13.21 41.81
N PRO A 14 15.43 12.50 42.72
CA PRO A 14 15.57 12.93 44.12
C PRO A 14 16.16 14.35 44.27
N LEU A 15 17.05 14.73 43.35
CA LEU A 15 17.78 16.00 43.35
C LEU A 15 17.11 17.11 42.51
N GLU A 16 16.01 16.82 41.80
CA GLU A 16 15.30 17.83 41.02
C GLU A 16 14.25 18.56 41.87
N ALA A 17 14.08 19.86 41.60
CA ALA A 17 13.05 20.67 42.23
C ALA A 17 11.65 20.12 41.89
N ALA A 18 10.80 20.02 42.91
CA ALA A 18 9.40 19.62 42.74
C ALA A 18 8.64 20.62 41.85
N GLN A 19 7.92 20.10 40.88
CA GLN A 19 7.03 20.87 40.03
C GLN A 19 5.59 20.72 40.52
N THR A 20 4.84 21.82 40.56
CA THR A 20 3.41 21.78 40.88
C THR A 20 2.60 21.28 39.70
N TYR A 21 1.82 20.22 39.92
CA TYR A 21 0.78 19.73 39.03
C TYR A 21 -0.57 19.81 39.75
N TYR A 22 -1.63 19.56 39.00
CA TYR A 22 -3.01 19.50 39.47
C TYR A 22 -3.58 18.13 39.14
N LEU A 23 -4.25 17.51 40.10
CA LEU A 23 -4.96 16.25 39.89
C LEU A 23 -6.33 16.53 39.24
N MET A 24 -6.50 16.06 38.01
CA MET A 24 -7.80 16.01 37.36
C MET A 24 -8.34 14.60 37.38
N GLU A 25 -9.54 14.42 37.94
CA GLU A 25 -10.21 13.13 38.00
C GLU A 25 -10.93 12.82 36.69
N ALA A 26 -10.99 11.53 36.31
CA ALA A 26 -11.72 11.08 35.14
C ALA A 26 -13.19 11.55 35.17
N GLY A 27 -13.67 12.11 34.06
CA GLY A 27 -15.02 12.62 33.87
C GLY A 27 -15.35 13.92 34.60
N ARG A 28 -14.44 14.43 35.45
CA ARG A 28 -14.70 15.63 36.27
C ARG A 28 -14.21 16.91 35.58
N PRO A 29 -15.09 17.89 35.32
CA PRO A 29 -14.67 19.15 34.71
C PRO A 29 -13.78 19.94 35.66
N THR A 30 -12.63 20.40 35.15
CA THR A 30 -11.71 21.29 35.84
C THR A 30 -11.64 22.62 35.09
N GLN A 31 -11.84 23.73 35.80
CA GLN A 31 -11.87 25.06 35.21
C GLN A 31 -10.60 25.84 35.54
N VAL A 32 -10.19 26.69 34.60
CA VAL A 32 -9.10 27.64 34.80
C VAL A 32 -9.37 28.92 34.01
N ARG A 33 -9.13 30.08 34.65
CA ARG A 33 -9.16 31.37 33.97
C ARG A 33 -7.88 31.56 33.17
N VAL A 34 -8.03 31.84 31.89
CA VAL A 34 -6.94 32.07 30.94
C VAL A 34 -7.18 33.40 30.23
N VAL A 35 -6.11 34.13 29.95
CA VAL A 35 -6.16 35.43 29.25
C VAL A 35 -5.39 35.30 27.94
N GLY A 36 -6.01 35.67 26.83
CA GLY A 36 -5.36 35.76 25.53
C GLY A 36 -5.35 37.18 24.97
N PRO A 37 -4.71 37.40 23.80
CA PRO A 37 -4.17 36.38 22.91
C PRO A 37 -2.87 35.78 23.48
N ALA A 38 -2.85 34.46 23.70
CA ALA A 38 -1.68 33.77 24.25
C ALA A 38 -1.66 32.29 23.89
N HIS A 39 -0.47 31.71 23.87
CA HIS A 39 -0.27 30.27 23.70
C HIS A 39 -0.13 29.59 25.05
N TYR A 40 -0.67 28.38 25.14
CA TYR A 40 -0.66 27.57 26.34
C TYR A 40 -0.12 26.18 26.04
N GLN A 41 0.65 25.64 26.98
CA GLN A 41 1.10 24.26 26.96
C GLN A 41 0.42 23.52 28.12
N LEU A 42 -0.33 22.47 27.80
CA LEU A 42 -0.82 21.49 28.76
C LEU A 42 0.21 20.36 28.84
N GLN A 43 0.89 20.25 29.97
CA GLN A 43 1.74 19.11 30.28
C GLN A 43 0.94 18.12 31.12
N GLN A 44 0.97 16.84 30.78
CA GLN A 44 0.14 15.84 31.46
C GLN A 44 0.85 14.49 31.63
N ARG A 45 0.48 13.80 32.71
CA ARG A 45 0.81 12.40 33.00
C ARG A 45 -0.46 11.69 33.42
N MET A 46 -0.81 10.61 32.75
CA MET A 46 -1.96 9.77 33.10
C MET A 46 -1.59 8.85 34.27
N ILE A 47 -2.55 8.66 35.18
CA ILE A 47 -2.43 7.75 36.33
C ILE A 47 -2.96 6.38 35.92
N TYR A 48 -2.15 5.33 36.10
CA TYR A 48 -2.59 3.95 35.90
C TYR A 48 -3.22 3.40 37.18
N ASP A 49 -4.34 2.70 37.03
CA ASP A 49 -5.10 2.08 38.13
C ASP A 49 -4.66 0.64 38.44
N GLY A 50 -3.57 0.16 37.81
CA GLY A 50 -3.01 -1.18 38.01
C GLY A 50 -3.71 -2.30 37.23
N ALA A 51 -4.92 -2.08 36.68
CA ALA A 51 -5.62 -3.08 35.85
C ALA A 51 -5.09 -3.12 34.40
N GLU A 52 -4.39 -2.08 33.97
CA GLU A 52 -4.01 -1.82 32.58
C GLU A 52 -2.51 -2.08 32.30
N GLU A 53 -1.80 -2.80 33.19
CA GLU A 53 -0.34 -2.71 33.34
C GLU A 53 0.54 -2.97 32.09
N HIS A 54 0.05 -3.58 31.01
CA HIS A 54 0.88 -3.88 29.82
C HIS A 54 0.27 -3.45 28.48
N ARG A 55 -0.68 -2.51 28.46
CA ARG A 55 -1.30 -2.04 27.20
C ARG A 55 -1.13 -0.54 27.00
N ARG A 56 -0.98 -0.16 25.74
CA ARG A 56 -1.14 1.24 25.31
C ARG A 56 -2.59 1.64 25.54
N VAL A 57 -2.81 2.64 26.38
CA VAL A 57 -4.14 3.12 26.77
C VAL A 57 -4.40 4.43 26.06
N GLU A 58 -5.55 4.51 25.39
CA GLU A 58 -6.03 5.75 24.77
C GLU A 58 -6.84 6.55 25.80
N TYR A 59 -6.61 7.85 25.85
CA TYR A 59 -7.41 8.77 26.66
C TYR A 59 -7.66 10.07 25.90
N THR A 60 -8.71 10.77 26.30
CA THR A 60 -9.12 12.05 25.74
C THR A 60 -9.17 13.13 26.81
N VAL A 61 -8.90 14.37 26.43
CA VAL A 61 -9.22 15.55 27.24
C VAL A 61 -10.11 16.43 26.39
N GLU A 62 -11.39 16.46 26.73
CA GLU A 62 -12.34 17.37 26.09
C GLU A 62 -12.11 18.76 26.65
N THR A 63 -12.08 19.76 25.78
CA THR A 63 -11.89 21.15 26.18
C THR A 63 -13.04 22.02 25.72
N GLN A 64 -13.48 22.90 26.62
CA GLN A 64 -14.48 23.92 26.33
C GLN A 64 -13.90 25.28 26.68
N LEU A 65 -14.17 26.28 25.85
CA LEU A 65 -13.80 27.67 26.10
C LEU A 65 -15.09 28.47 26.23
N ASN A 66 -15.31 29.08 27.40
CA ASN A 66 -16.57 29.77 27.72
C ASN A 66 -17.81 28.89 27.46
N GLN A 67 -17.76 27.63 27.90
CA GLN A 67 -18.80 26.59 27.74
C GLN A 67 -19.03 26.09 26.30
N ALA A 68 -18.41 26.68 25.28
CA ALA A 68 -18.45 26.16 23.92
C ALA A 68 -17.36 25.10 23.71
N PRO A 69 -17.62 24.00 22.97
CA PRO A 69 -16.59 23.04 22.58
C PRO A 69 -15.44 23.74 21.86
N TYR A 70 -14.20 23.46 22.25
CA TYR A 70 -13.02 24.14 21.71
C TYR A 70 -12.11 23.21 20.90
N PHE A 71 -11.42 22.28 21.56
CA PHE A 71 -10.68 21.20 20.90
C PHE A 71 -10.66 19.94 21.77
N ASN A 72 -10.34 18.80 21.18
CA ASN A 72 -10.20 17.54 21.92
C ASN A 72 -8.77 17.03 21.78
N ILE A 73 -8.10 16.79 22.90
CA ILE A 73 -6.80 16.12 22.90
C ILE A 73 -7.08 14.62 22.90
N ARG A 74 -6.52 13.88 21.93
CA ARG A 74 -6.58 12.40 21.90
C ARG A 74 -5.18 11.85 21.89
N LEU A 75 -4.81 11.10 22.92
CA LEU A 75 -3.48 10.54 23.09
C LEU A 75 -3.54 9.07 23.44
N ALA A 76 -2.44 8.37 23.19
CA ALA A 76 -2.30 6.96 23.48
C ALA A 76 -0.93 6.71 24.11
N THR A 77 -0.91 6.38 25.40
CA THR A 77 0.30 6.31 26.22
C THR A 77 0.47 4.93 26.86
N GLU A 78 1.70 4.64 27.26
CA GLU A 78 2.11 3.45 28.01
C GLU A 78 2.68 3.89 29.39
N PRO A 79 2.74 2.98 30.38
CA PRO A 79 3.41 3.25 31.65
C PRO A 79 4.85 3.67 31.44
N ASP A 80 5.32 4.65 32.21
CA ASP A 80 6.70 5.11 32.18
C ASP A 80 7.59 4.13 32.94
N THR A 81 8.14 3.14 32.23
CA THR A 81 9.03 2.12 32.82
C THR A 81 10.48 2.59 32.97
N HIS A 82 10.81 3.80 32.50
CA HIS A 82 12.18 4.34 32.53
C HIS A 82 12.44 5.29 33.69
N GLU A 83 11.41 6.00 34.17
CA GLU A 83 11.54 6.99 35.23
C GLU A 83 10.59 6.66 36.39
N THR A 84 11.13 6.48 37.59
CA THR A 84 10.33 6.46 38.83
C THR A 84 9.99 7.89 39.23
N VAL A 85 8.71 8.24 39.14
CA VAL A 85 8.23 9.59 39.42
C VAL A 85 7.65 9.64 40.83
N ASN A 86 8.19 10.52 41.68
CA ASN A 86 7.66 10.77 43.01
C ASN A 86 6.53 11.81 42.93
N VAL A 87 5.37 11.47 43.48
CA VAL A 87 4.22 12.36 43.64
C VAL A 87 3.89 12.46 45.12
N ASP A 88 4.17 13.62 45.73
CA ASP A 88 3.95 13.89 47.15
C ASP A 88 4.46 12.76 48.09
N GLY A 89 5.62 12.19 47.78
CA GLY A 89 6.21 11.10 48.57
C GLY A 89 5.84 9.68 48.14
N SER A 90 4.85 9.51 47.25
CA SER A 90 4.44 8.22 46.69
C SER A 90 5.00 8.00 45.28
N TYR A 91 4.99 6.76 44.78
CA TYR A 91 5.46 6.40 43.43
C TYR A 91 4.35 5.72 42.62
N PRO A 92 3.28 6.45 42.26
CA PRO A 92 2.21 5.87 41.46
C PRO A 92 2.73 5.48 40.06
N PRO A 93 2.18 4.42 39.44
CA PRO A 93 2.48 4.10 38.05
C PRO A 93 1.89 5.20 37.16
N LEU A 94 2.76 5.99 36.54
CA LEU A 94 2.38 7.10 35.67
C LEU A 94 2.74 6.84 34.23
N SER A 95 2.04 7.51 33.33
CA SER A 95 2.45 7.60 31.94
C SER A 95 3.68 8.47 31.76
N ARG A 96 4.31 8.34 30.59
CA ARG A 96 5.27 9.33 30.10
C ARG A 96 4.64 10.72 30.09
N SER A 97 5.47 11.74 30.27
CA SER A 97 5.00 13.13 30.21
C SER A 97 4.66 13.49 28.77
N GLU A 98 3.38 13.74 28.54
CA GLU A 98 2.88 14.24 27.26
C GLU A 98 2.72 15.76 27.31
N ARG A 99 2.80 16.40 26.14
CA ARG A 99 2.66 17.85 25.98
C ARG A 99 1.70 18.15 24.83
N SER A 100 0.71 18.99 25.10
CA SER A 100 -0.21 19.49 24.10
C SER A 100 -0.17 21.02 24.11
N TYR A 101 -0.39 21.63 22.94
CA TYR A 101 -0.31 23.07 22.75
C TYR A 101 -1.63 23.59 22.18
N PHE A 102 -2.06 24.75 22.64
CA PHE A 102 -3.25 25.42 22.12
C PHE A 102 -3.12 26.93 22.28
N SER A 103 -3.92 27.66 21.50
CA SER A 103 -4.00 29.12 21.56
C SER A 103 -5.25 29.52 22.33
N VAL A 104 -5.28 30.71 22.93
CA VAL A 104 -6.49 31.31 23.49
C VAL A 104 -6.69 32.65 22.78
N PRO A 105 -7.89 32.95 22.26
CA PRO A 105 -8.18 34.21 21.59
C PRO A 105 -8.09 35.41 22.54
N ALA A 106 -8.18 36.62 21.98
CA ALA A 106 -8.11 37.85 22.77
C ALA A 106 -9.26 37.94 23.78
N GLY A 107 -8.94 38.28 25.03
CA GLY A 107 -9.90 38.44 26.12
C GLY A 107 -9.66 37.50 27.30
N GLU A 108 -10.53 37.62 28.31
CA GLU A 108 -10.57 36.68 29.43
C GLU A 108 -11.52 35.52 29.09
N HIS A 109 -11.04 34.31 29.33
CA HIS A 109 -11.81 33.10 29.05
C HIS A 109 -11.76 32.11 30.22
N VAL A 110 -12.79 31.30 30.32
CA VAL A 110 -12.84 30.13 31.20
C VAL A 110 -12.60 28.89 30.34
N LEU A 111 -11.46 28.25 30.55
CA LEU A 111 -11.13 26.97 29.95
C LEU A 111 -11.59 25.85 30.88
N THR A 112 -12.50 25.00 30.40
CA THR A 112 -12.92 23.78 31.07
C THR A 112 -12.24 22.59 30.42
N LEU A 113 -11.63 21.72 31.23
CA LEU A 113 -10.96 20.50 30.80
C LEU A 113 -11.67 19.29 31.43
N ILE A 114 -12.07 18.31 30.62
CA ILE A 114 -12.79 17.10 31.05
C ILE A 114 -12.00 15.88 30.55
N PRO A 115 -11.22 15.21 31.41
CA PRO A 115 -10.39 14.10 30.96
C PRO A 115 -11.16 12.78 31.04
N SER A 116 -10.94 11.85 30.11
CA SER A 116 -11.56 10.52 30.16
C SER A 116 -10.89 9.56 31.16
N LYS A 117 -9.71 9.94 31.67
CA LYS A 117 -8.88 9.21 32.63
C LYS A 117 -8.31 10.19 33.65
N SER A 118 -7.89 9.73 34.82
CA SER A 118 -7.30 10.62 35.83
C SER A 118 -5.89 11.05 35.42
N LEU A 119 -5.61 12.35 35.47
CA LEU A 119 -4.37 12.97 34.99
C LEU A 119 -3.75 13.87 36.05
N TYR A 120 -2.42 13.87 36.13
CA TYR A 120 -1.68 15.00 36.67
C TYR A 120 -1.38 15.98 35.55
N VAL A 121 -1.91 17.20 35.65
CA VAL A 121 -1.73 18.23 34.62
C VAL A 121 -1.00 19.45 35.15
N ARG A 122 -0.31 20.15 34.26
CA ARG A 122 0.24 21.47 34.52
C ARG A 122 -0.03 22.33 33.30
N LEU A 123 -0.75 23.42 33.50
CA LEU A 123 -0.99 24.39 32.46
C LEU A 123 0.06 25.52 32.54
N LEU A 124 0.73 25.76 31.43
CA LEU A 124 1.78 26.76 31.30
C LEU A 124 1.38 27.78 30.25
N LYS A 125 1.27 29.06 30.65
CA LYS A 125 1.25 30.15 29.67
C LYS A 125 2.62 30.20 29.02
N LYS A 126 2.65 30.09 27.70
CA LYS A 126 3.83 30.44 26.92
C LYS A 126 3.81 31.95 26.79
N GLU A 127 4.71 32.62 27.48
CA GLU A 127 5.08 33.96 27.05
C GLU A 127 5.55 33.85 25.59
N PRO A 128 5.28 34.86 24.75
CA PRO A 128 5.93 34.94 23.44
C PRO A 128 7.41 34.93 23.75
N SER A 129 8.03 33.77 23.60
CA SER A 129 9.37 33.58 24.10
C SER A 129 10.23 34.61 23.39
N ASN A 130 11.17 35.20 24.12
CA ASN A 130 12.42 35.63 23.52
C ASN A 130 13.11 34.39 22.94
N PHE A 131 12.54 33.84 21.87
CA PHE A 131 13.21 32.86 21.06
C PHE A 131 14.41 33.61 20.51
N LEU A 132 15.60 33.19 20.94
CA LEU A 132 16.87 33.66 20.38
C LEU A 132 16.81 33.70 18.83
N PHE A 133 16.01 32.80 18.22
CA PHE A 133 15.75 32.76 16.78
C PHE A 133 14.26 32.58 16.48
N LYS A 134 13.62 33.68 16.10
CA LYS A 134 12.18 33.81 15.80
C LYS A 134 11.64 32.83 14.74
N ASN A 135 12.51 32.22 13.93
CA ASN A 135 12.13 31.34 12.82
C ASN A 135 12.50 29.86 13.02
N LEU A 136 13.22 29.52 14.09
CA LEU A 136 13.75 28.16 14.30
C LEU A 136 13.07 27.44 15.48
N ASN A 137 12.59 28.20 16.46
CA ASN A 137 12.07 27.68 17.72
C ASN A 137 10.63 28.08 18.03
N ASP A 138 9.98 28.85 17.16
CA ASP A 138 8.60 29.30 17.33
C ASP A 138 7.63 28.11 17.22
N PRO A 139 6.65 27.92 18.12
CA PRO A 139 5.48 27.08 17.82
C PRO A 139 4.86 27.56 16.51
N LEU A 140 4.35 26.61 15.70
CA LEU A 140 3.73 26.86 14.40
C LEU A 140 2.88 28.15 14.44
N PRO A 141 3.26 29.24 13.74
CA PRO A 141 2.51 30.48 13.79
C PRO A 141 1.11 30.23 13.25
N ALA A 142 0.10 30.80 13.92
CA ALA A 142 -1.25 30.87 13.39
C ALA A 142 -1.17 31.49 11.98
N ALA A 143 -1.85 30.85 11.03
CA ALA A 143 -1.78 31.12 9.60
C ALA A 143 -1.61 32.61 9.27
N ASP A 144 -0.36 33.02 9.03
CA ASP A 144 -0.08 34.28 8.37
C ASP A 144 -0.55 34.13 6.91
N GLN A 145 -1.47 34.99 6.49
CA GLN A 145 -2.10 34.93 5.17
C GLN A 145 -1.08 35.11 4.03
N ASN A 146 0.11 35.62 4.35
CA ASN A 146 1.25 35.78 3.43
C ASN A 146 2.40 34.80 3.71
N GLY A 147 2.16 33.75 4.51
CA GLY A 147 3.15 32.78 4.94
C GLY A 147 3.38 31.60 3.95
N PRO A 148 4.08 30.51 4.37
CA PRO A 148 4.55 29.37 3.54
C PRO A 148 3.53 28.70 2.61
N ALA A 149 2.26 28.92 2.92
CA ALA A 149 1.15 28.77 2.04
C ALA A 149 1.44 29.22 0.60
N ALA A 150 1.94 30.45 0.45
CA ALA A 150 2.13 31.14 -0.81
C ALA A 150 3.41 30.72 -1.57
N GLN A 151 4.34 30.02 -0.91
CA GLN A 151 5.54 29.47 -1.58
C GLN A 151 5.30 28.02 -2.04
N LEU A 152 4.55 27.23 -1.26
CA LEU A 152 4.00 25.95 -1.72
C LEU A 152 2.97 26.13 -2.86
N GLN A 153 2.25 27.27 -2.87
CA GLN A 153 1.33 27.75 -3.91
C GLN A 153 2.01 27.85 -5.29
N ALA A 154 3.26 28.30 -5.34
CA ALA A 154 3.98 28.50 -6.60
C ALA A 154 4.70 27.23 -7.10
N GLU A 155 5.15 26.35 -6.20
CA GLU A 155 6.08 25.27 -6.56
C GLU A 155 5.41 23.88 -6.68
N PHE A 156 4.24 23.62 -6.08
CA PHE A 156 3.70 22.24 -6.03
C PHE A 156 2.19 22.02 -6.23
N LEU A 157 1.28 22.98 -6.04
CA LEU A 157 -0.17 22.71 -6.14
C LEU A 157 -1.02 23.95 -6.56
N PRO A 158 -1.31 24.14 -7.86
CA PRO A 158 -2.24 25.20 -8.28
C PRO A 158 -3.72 24.88 -8.00
N ALA A 159 -4.11 23.59 -7.90
CA ALA A 159 -5.54 23.22 -8.00
C ALA A 159 -6.29 23.03 -6.66
N HIS A 160 -5.61 22.94 -5.52
CA HIS A 160 -6.24 22.51 -4.25
C HIS A 160 -5.82 23.35 -3.02
N TYR A 161 -5.18 24.49 -3.25
CA TYR A 161 -4.57 25.28 -2.17
C TYR A 161 -5.55 26.17 -1.40
N ASP A 162 -6.59 26.71 -2.04
CA ASP A 162 -7.61 27.54 -1.37
C ASP A 162 -8.33 26.79 -0.23
N GLN A 163 -8.26 25.47 -0.23
CA GLN A 163 -8.81 24.60 0.81
C GLN A 163 -7.83 24.34 1.99
N LEU A 164 -6.56 24.73 1.87
CA LEU A 164 -5.48 24.43 2.83
C LEU A 164 -5.24 25.53 3.87
N GLN A 165 -5.51 26.79 3.53
CA GLN A 165 -5.24 27.95 4.39
C GLN A 165 -5.82 27.84 5.82
N PRO A 166 -7.04 27.28 6.04
CA PRO A 166 -7.61 27.17 7.38
C PRO A 166 -7.00 26.03 8.24
N LEU A 167 -6.33 25.06 7.62
CA LEU A 167 -5.90 23.79 8.25
C LEU A 167 -4.45 23.82 8.78
N ILE A 168 -3.67 24.84 8.42
CA ILE A 168 -2.22 24.91 8.70
C ILE A 168 -1.88 25.33 10.15
N SER A 169 -2.87 25.74 10.94
CA SER A 169 -2.66 26.26 12.30
C SER A 169 -2.36 25.19 13.36
N THR A 170 -2.52 23.88 13.06
CA THR A 170 -2.20 22.77 13.98
C THR A 170 -1.65 21.54 13.22
N LEU A 171 -1.00 20.62 13.94
CA LEU A 171 -0.42 19.38 13.38
C LEU A 171 -1.49 18.37 12.90
N ASP A 172 -2.62 18.28 13.60
CA ASP A 172 -3.68 17.30 13.35
C ASP A 172 -4.40 17.48 11.97
N PRO A 173 -4.77 18.70 11.55
CA PRO A 173 -5.39 18.90 10.24
C PRO A 173 -4.39 18.71 9.08
N PHE A 174 -3.10 19.02 9.29
CA PHE A 174 -2.07 18.77 8.29
C PHE A 174 -1.74 17.28 8.14
N GLU A 175 -1.67 16.53 9.24
CA GLU A 175 -1.56 15.07 9.19
C GLU A 175 -2.79 14.46 8.50
N THR A 176 -3.98 14.95 8.82
CA THR A 176 -5.23 14.53 8.17
C THR A 176 -5.19 14.77 6.66
N TYR A 177 -4.71 15.92 6.22
CA TYR A 177 -4.60 16.25 4.81
C TYR A 177 -3.51 15.45 4.09
N THR A 178 -2.33 15.27 4.68
CA THR A 178 -1.28 14.43 4.07
C THR A 178 -1.71 12.96 3.97
N ARG A 179 -2.53 12.48 4.91
CA ARG A 179 -3.22 11.18 4.78
C ARG A 179 -4.23 11.18 3.64
N GLN A 180 -5.02 12.26 3.46
CA GLN A 180 -5.94 12.38 2.32
C GLN A 180 -5.19 12.37 0.99
N LEU A 181 -4.10 13.13 0.85
CA LEU A 181 -3.27 13.17 -0.36
C LEU A 181 -2.69 11.80 -0.71
N TRP A 182 -2.27 11.02 0.29
CA TRP A 182 -1.78 9.67 0.06
C TRP A 182 -2.91 8.68 -0.26
N ALA A 183 -4.04 8.77 0.44
CA ALA A 183 -5.22 7.96 0.16
C ALA A 183 -5.85 8.29 -1.19
N ASP A 184 -5.67 9.53 -1.67
CA ASP A 184 -6.17 9.96 -2.96
C ASP A 184 -5.39 9.35 -4.12
N SER A 185 -5.86 8.17 -4.49
CA SER A 185 -5.32 7.41 -5.60
C SER A 185 -5.64 8.03 -6.97
N ARG A 186 -6.24 9.24 -7.05
CA ARG A 186 -6.35 10.03 -8.29
C ARG A 186 -4.95 10.51 -8.69
N HIS A 187 -4.09 10.76 -7.71
CA HIS A 187 -2.69 11.04 -7.90
C HIS A 187 -1.90 9.72 -7.89
N THR A 188 -1.26 9.38 -9.02
CA THR A 188 -0.42 8.17 -9.13
C THR A 188 0.77 8.19 -8.18
N GLN A 189 1.11 9.36 -7.63
CA GLN A 189 2.26 9.60 -6.76
C GLN A 189 1.91 10.24 -5.41
N GLY A 190 0.66 10.09 -4.94
CA GLY A 190 0.18 10.73 -3.69
C GLY A 190 1.09 10.50 -2.47
N GLY A 191 1.66 9.31 -2.32
CA GLY A 191 2.59 9.01 -1.22
C GLY A 191 3.92 9.79 -1.29
N LEU A 192 4.43 10.08 -2.50
CA LEU A 192 5.60 10.94 -2.68
C LEU A 192 5.29 12.39 -2.31
N ILE A 193 4.12 12.89 -2.72
CA ILE A 193 3.64 14.25 -2.38
C ILE A 193 3.55 14.38 -0.86
N SER A 194 2.86 13.46 -0.19
CA SER A 194 2.70 13.47 1.26
C SER A 194 4.03 13.37 1.99
N ALA A 195 4.94 12.49 1.54
CA ALA A 195 6.27 12.37 2.13
C ALA A 195 7.11 13.64 1.98
N ARG A 196 7.04 14.30 0.81
CA ARG A 196 7.76 15.56 0.55
C ARG A 196 7.17 16.71 1.36
N ALA A 197 5.84 16.85 1.41
CA ALA A 197 5.17 17.85 2.22
C ALA A 197 5.56 17.74 3.70
N MET A 198 5.57 16.52 4.25
CA MET A 198 6.02 16.28 5.62
C MET A 198 7.52 16.52 5.81
N ALA A 199 8.36 16.15 4.84
CA ALA A 199 9.80 16.39 4.91
C ALA A 199 10.13 17.90 4.89
N HIS A 200 9.42 18.68 4.08
CA HIS A 200 9.55 20.13 4.04
C HIS A 200 9.12 20.75 5.38
N LEU A 201 8.01 20.28 5.95
CA LEU A 201 7.56 20.72 7.27
C LEU A 201 8.60 20.38 8.36
N ALA A 202 9.16 19.17 8.32
CA ALA A 202 10.22 18.76 9.23
C ALA A 202 11.47 19.64 9.09
N ALA A 203 11.93 19.92 7.88
CA ALA A 203 13.10 20.77 7.64
C ALA A 203 12.90 22.19 8.19
N ARG A 204 11.69 22.74 8.08
CA ARG A 204 11.32 24.06 8.61
C ARG A 204 11.25 24.10 10.13
N TYR A 205 10.84 23.01 10.77
CA TYR A 205 10.68 22.91 12.22
C TYR A 205 11.61 21.84 12.81
N PRO A 206 12.94 22.04 12.79
CA PRO A 206 13.91 21.04 13.24
C PRO A 206 13.75 20.69 14.72
N GLY A 207 13.26 21.63 15.56
CA GLY A 207 13.01 21.42 16.98
C GLY A 207 11.75 20.60 17.33
N LEU A 208 10.85 20.35 16.38
CA LEU A 208 9.61 19.61 16.62
C LEU A 208 9.80 18.12 16.32
N ASN A 209 10.22 17.36 17.33
CA ASN A 209 10.45 15.91 17.24
C ASN A 209 9.26 15.12 16.68
N GLU A 210 8.03 15.58 16.92
CA GLU A 210 6.83 14.94 16.40
C GLU A 210 6.73 15.04 14.88
N VAL A 211 6.95 16.24 14.33
CA VAL A 211 6.98 16.49 12.89
C VAL A 211 8.07 15.65 12.23
N GLN A 212 9.27 15.62 12.83
CA GLN A 212 10.39 14.80 12.36
C GLN A 212 10.05 13.31 12.34
N ARG A 213 9.36 12.83 13.37
CA ARG A 213 8.92 11.43 13.50
C ARG A 213 7.83 11.11 12.48
N TYR A 214 6.86 12.00 12.29
CA TYR A 214 5.82 11.82 11.27
C TYR A 214 6.38 11.86 9.86
N ALA A 215 7.26 12.80 9.52
CA ALA A 215 7.91 12.84 8.22
C ALA A 215 8.69 11.56 7.90
N ARG A 216 9.45 11.04 8.88
CA ARG A 216 10.14 9.74 8.74
C ARG A 216 9.16 8.58 8.57
N ARG A 217 8.06 8.54 9.34
CA ARG A 217 7.01 7.52 9.21
C ARG A 217 6.32 7.59 7.84
N THR A 218 5.86 8.76 7.42
CA THR A 218 5.20 8.99 6.12
C THR A 218 6.11 8.56 4.97
N LYS A 219 7.39 8.96 5.01
CA LYS A 219 8.39 8.57 4.02
C LYS A 219 8.60 7.04 4.00
N GLY A 220 8.73 6.38 5.15
CA GLY A 220 8.93 4.93 5.21
C GLY A 220 7.68 4.11 4.89
N ALA A 221 6.50 4.60 5.24
CA ALA A 221 5.24 3.88 5.14
C ALA A 221 4.58 4.00 3.76
N HIS A 222 4.79 5.13 3.06
CA HIS A 222 4.04 5.46 1.83
C HIS A 222 4.93 5.63 0.60
N THR A 223 6.23 5.39 0.71
CA THR A 223 7.13 5.38 -0.44
C THR A 223 8.07 4.17 -0.35
N PHE A 224 8.60 3.73 -1.48
CA PHE A 224 9.57 2.63 -1.54
C PHE A 224 10.57 2.89 -2.66
N PHE A 225 11.71 2.20 -2.63
CA PHE A 225 12.64 2.22 -3.74
C PHE A 225 12.27 1.11 -4.72
N ARG A 226 11.92 1.50 -5.95
CA ARG A 226 11.61 0.62 -7.06
C ARG A 226 12.86 0.45 -7.91
N GLU A 227 13.26 -0.80 -8.12
CA GLU A 227 14.38 -1.15 -8.98
C GLU A 227 14.07 -0.83 -10.45
N ILE A 228 15.09 -0.34 -11.16
CA ILE A 228 15.05 -0.11 -12.61
C ILE A 228 16.18 -0.90 -13.28
N ILE A 229 15.83 -1.51 -14.41
CA ILE A 229 16.71 -2.36 -15.20
C ILE A 229 17.26 -1.53 -16.36
N PRO A 230 18.56 -1.65 -16.70
CA PRO A 230 19.13 -0.90 -17.81
C PRO A 230 18.59 -1.41 -19.15
N GLN A 231 18.47 -0.51 -20.12
CA GLN A 231 18.19 -0.84 -21.50
C GLN A 231 19.45 -1.36 -22.18
N SER A 232 19.32 -2.49 -22.86
CA SER A 232 20.35 -3.03 -23.74
C SER A 232 20.22 -2.38 -25.12
N ALA A 233 21.05 -1.38 -25.43
CA ALA A 233 21.06 -0.76 -26.76
C ALA A 233 21.98 -1.51 -27.76
N THR A 234 23.04 -2.16 -27.28
CA THR A 234 24.11 -2.71 -28.14
C THR A 234 24.67 -4.06 -27.70
N ALA A 235 24.57 -4.43 -26.42
CA ALA A 235 25.05 -5.70 -25.89
C ALA A 235 24.21 -6.17 -24.68
N PRO A 236 24.02 -7.48 -24.50
CA PRO A 236 23.28 -8.01 -23.36
C PRO A 236 23.96 -7.60 -22.05
N VAL A 237 23.21 -6.92 -21.18
CA VAL A 237 23.69 -6.54 -19.85
C VAL A 237 23.65 -7.77 -18.95
N SER A 238 24.81 -8.17 -18.42
CA SER A 238 24.86 -9.26 -17.43
C SER A 238 24.26 -8.79 -16.12
N GLN A 239 23.32 -9.56 -15.57
CA GLN A 239 22.65 -9.24 -14.32
C GLN A 239 22.75 -10.40 -13.33
N ARG A 240 22.92 -10.06 -12.05
CA ARG A 240 22.97 -11.04 -10.95
C ARG A 240 22.20 -10.53 -9.75
N VAL A 241 21.49 -11.43 -9.08
CA VAL A 241 20.84 -11.12 -7.81
C VAL A 241 21.85 -11.36 -6.69
N PHE A 242 22.04 -10.34 -5.85
CA PHE A 242 22.87 -10.46 -4.65
C PHE A 242 22.03 -10.18 -3.41
N THR A 243 22.30 -10.94 -2.35
CA THR A 243 21.91 -10.58 -0.98
C THR A 243 23.03 -9.74 -0.38
N PHE A 244 22.71 -8.60 0.23
CA PHE A 244 23.70 -7.66 0.75
C PHE A 244 23.20 -6.89 1.98
N VAL A 245 24.14 -6.21 2.64
CA VAL A 245 23.86 -5.20 3.68
C VAL A 245 24.20 -3.82 3.13
N SER A 246 23.32 -2.84 3.36
CA SER A 246 23.38 -1.49 2.78
C SER A 246 23.39 -0.41 3.87
N PRO A 247 24.53 -0.16 4.52
CA PRO A 247 24.68 0.95 5.46
C PRO A 247 24.52 2.30 4.74
N THR A 248 23.89 3.28 5.40
CA THR A 248 23.75 4.66 4.87
C THR A 248 24.47 5.63 5.81
N LEU A 249 25.35 6.48 5.31
CA LEU A 249 26.05 7.49 6.11
C LEU A 249 25.09 8.56 6.66
N LYS A 250 25.37 9.11 7.86
CA LYS A 250 24.55 10.16 8.50
C LYS A 250 24.60 11.49 7.73
N SER A 251 25.78 11.86 7.25
CA SER A 251 26.06 13.03 6.42
C SER A 251 26.83 12.61 5.17
N GLN A 252 26.40 13.08 4.00
CA GLN A 252 27.20 13.09 2.79
C GLN A 252 27.50 14.58 2.57
N GLU A 253 28.65 15.05 3.05
CA GLU A 253 29.06 16.43 2.80
C GLU A 253 29.32 16.63 1.30
N LYS A 254 29.22 17.88 0.83
CA LYS A 254 29.28 18.29 -0.59
C LYS A 254 30.61 18.02 -1.30
N GLU A 255 31.61 17.48 -0.62
CA GLU A 255 32.90 17.13 -1.21
C GLU A 255 32.87 15.68 -1.64
N ASP A 256 32.88 15.44 -2.95
CA ASP A 256 32.93 14.15 -3.66
C ASP A 256 32.06 13.02 -3.10
N PHE A 257 31.15 12.47 -3.90
CA PHE A 257 30.27 11.39 -3.46
C PHE A 257 31.04 10.08 -3.23
N VAL A 258 31.64 9.96 -2.04
CA VAL A 258 32.44 8.82 -1.62
C VAL A 258 31.54 7.73 -1.04
N LEU A 259 31.59 6.56 -1.67
CA LEU A 259 30.85 5.36 -1.31
C LEU A 259 31.73 4.45 -0.45
N HIS A 260 31.29 4.20 0.79
CA HIS A 260 31.96 3.31 1.74
C HIS A 260 31.13 2.06 2.05
N PRO A 261 31.60 0.84 1.72
CA PRO A 261 30.99 -0.39 2.21
C PRO A 261 31.37 -0.62 3.69
N ALA A 262 30.40 -0.66 4.61
CA ALA A 262 30.71 -0.85 6.04
C ALA A 262 31.09 -2.30 6.39
N THR A 263 31.87 -2.46 7.45
CA THR A 263 32.13 -3.73 8.13
C THR A 263 30.89 -4.15 8.94
N VAL A 264 30.31 -5.30 8.60
CA VAL A 264 29.16 -5.87 9.30
C VAL A 264 29.64 -6.57 10.57
N GLY A 265 29.33 -6.01 11.75
CA GLY A 265 29.33 -6.77 13.00
C GLY A 265 28.10 -7.68 13.07
N MET A 266 28.11 -8.72 13.91
CA MET A 266 27.03 -9.74 13.99
C MET A 266 25.61 -9.17 14.19
N ALA A 267 25.47 -7.96 14.74
CA ALA A 267 24.19 -7.26 14.86
C ALA A 267 23.57 -6.76 13.52
N GLY A 268 24.33 -6.73 12.42
CA GLY A 268 23.82 -6.36 11.07
C GLY A 268 23.24 -7.54 10.27
N ALA A 269 23.27 -8.75 10.82
CA ALA A 269 22.85 -10.00 10.16
C ALA A 269 21.38 -10.02 9.72
N ASN A 270 20.52 -9.22 10.35
CA ASN A 270 19.09 -9.11 10.06
C ASN A 270 18.77 -8.07 8.97
N GLU A 271 19.75 -7.28 8.52
CA GLU A 271 19.60 -6.21 7.52
C GLU A 271 19.80 -6.72 6.08
N ARG A 272 19.28 -7.93 5.79
CA ARG A 272 19.48 -8.57 4.48
C ARG A 272 18.56 -7.94 3.46
N GLU A 273 19.15 -7.22 2.50
CA GLU A 273 18.46 -6.76 1.31
C GLU A 273 18.81 -7.66 0.12
N THR A 274 17.91 -7.77 -0.84
CA THR A 274 18.13 -8.47 -2.11
C THR A 274 17.79 -7.54 -3.26
N SER A 275 18.65 -7.46 -4.27
CA SER A 275 18.47 -6.60 -5.45
C SER A 275 19.18 -7.20 -6.66
N THR A 276 18.76 -6.79 -7.84
CA THR A 276 19.38 -7.12 -9.11
C THR A 276 20.48 -6.11 -9.43
N PHE A 277 21.72 -6.60 -9.57
CA PHE A 277 22.85 -5.77 -9.96
C PHE A 277 23.23 -6.03 -11.41
N SER A 278 23.46 -4.95 -12.14
CA SER A 278 23.94 -4.97 -13.52
C SER A 278 25.45 -4.80 -13.53
N LEU A 279 26.12 -5.56 -14.38
CA LEU A 279 27.57 -5.54 -14.53
C LEU A 279 28.00 -4.32 -15.37
N LEU A 280 28.89 -3.50 -14.84
CA LEU A 280 29.55 -2.38 -15.52
C LEU A 280 31.03 -2.72 -15.68
N GLU A 281 31.42 -3.02 -16.92
CA GLU A 281 32.76 -3.53 -17.27
C GLU A 281 33.80 -2.40 -17.43
N PRO A 282 35.11 -2.70 -17.30
CA PRO A 282 36.17 -1.74 -17.58
C PRO A 282 36.19 -1.33 -19.06
N THR A 283 36.48 -0.06 -19.32
CA THR A 283 36.52 0.55 -20.66
C THR A 283 37.61 -0.03 -21.57
N SER A 284 38.59 -0.75 -21.03
CA SER A 284 39.72 -1.33 -21.79
C SER A 284 39.50 -2.76 -22.27
N THR A 285 38.34 -3.38 -21.99
CA THR A 285 38.11 -4.78 -22.36
C THR A 285 37.85 -4.94 -23.86
N SER A 286 38.54 -5.87 -24.51
CA SER A 286 38.41 -6.22 -25.93
C SER A 286 37.09 -6.94 -26.30
N ARG A 287 36.15 -7.03 -25.36
CA ARG A 287 34.80 -7.58 -25.56
C ARG A 287 33.77 -6.44 -25.61
N PRO A 288 32.75 -6.51 -26.47
CA PRO A 288 31.70 -5.50 -26.58
C PRO A 288 30.68 -5.65 -25.43
N LEU A 289 31.11 -5.46 -24.19
CA LEU A 289 30.21 -5.37 -23.04
C LEU A 289 30.02 -3.90 -22.65
N ALA A 290 28.89 -3.60 -22.02
CA ALA A 290 28.45 -2.24 -21.76
C ALA A 290 29.32 -1.56 -20.68
N SER A 291 30.27 -0.72 -21.08
CA SER A 291 30.98 0.25 -20.21
C SER A 291 30.08 1.43 -19.78
N GLU A 292 28.84 1.42 -20.25
CA GLU A 292 27.80 2.41 -20.00
C GLU A 292 26.46 1.72 -19.79
N LEU A 293 25.77 2.03 -18.69
CA LEU A 293 24.44 1.55 -18.39
C LEU A 293 23.42 2.68 -18.55
N ARG A 294 22.40 2.46 -19.36
CA ARG A 294 21.32 3.42 -19.63
C ARG A 294 20.03 2.94 -18.99
N TYR A 295 19.36 3.78 -18.22
CA TYR A 295 18.09 3.47 -17.57
C TYR A 295 17.04 4.48 -18.00
N ASP A 296 15.91 4.00 -18.49
CA ASP A 296 14.75 4.85 -18.72
C ASP A 296 13.88 4.90 -17.46
N LEU A 297 13.53 6.11 -17.05
CA LEU A 297 12.66 6.37 -15.91
C LEU A 297 11.20 6.44 -16.37
N PRO A 298 10.24 5.90 -15.60
CA PRO A 298 8.84 6.13 -15.86
C PRO A 298 8.51 7.63 -15.76
N GLN A 299 7.44 8.05 -16.41
CA GLN A 299 6.95 9.43 -16.26
C GLN A 299 6.58 9.70 -14.79
N ARG A 300 7.12 10.78 -14.23
CA ARG A 300 6.88 11.19 -12.85
C ARG A 300 6.22 12.55 -12.84
N GLN A 301 5.29 12.76 -11.91
CA GLN A 301 4.59 14.02 -11.66
C GLN A 301 5.24 14.85 -10.55
N PHE A 302 6.11 14.25 -9.73
CA PHE A 302 6.84 14.94 -8.68
C PHE A 302 8.32 14.53 -8.65
N PRO A 303 9.22 15.39 -8.14
CA PRO A 303 10.61 15.01 -7.92
C PRO A 303 10.71 13.93 -6.84
N SER A 304 11.68 13.02 -6.97
CA SER A 304 11.89 11.90 -6.04
C SER A 304 13.37 11.73 -5.68
N GLU A 305 13.78 10.51 -5.30
CA GLU A 305 15.16 10.18 -4.91
C GLU A 305 15.66 9.05 -5.81
N LEU A 306 16.92 9.10 -6.21
CA LEU A 306 17.63 8.04 -6.92
C LEU A 306 18.58 7.36 -5.93
N ARG A 307 18.45 6.06 -5.75
CA ARG A 307 19.36 5.25 -4.94
C ARG A 307 20.24 4.42 -5.86
N ILE A 308 21.54 4.58 -5.70
CA ILE A 308 22.54 3.78 -6.41
C ILE A 308 23.26 2.92 -5.37
N ARG A 309 23.37 1.63 -5.69
CA ARG A 309 24.04 0.64 -4.86
C ARG A 309 25.15 0.01 -5.65
N VAL A 310 26.29 -0.16 -5.01
CA VAL A 310 27.46 -0.72 -5.67
C VAL A 310 28.07 -1.82 -4.84
N ILE A 311 28.29 -2.97 -5.47
CA ILE A 311 29.14 -4.04 -4.97
C ILE A 311 30.44 -3.98 -5.79
N THR A 312 31.54 -3.76 -5.09
CA THR A 312 32.90 -3.68 -5.64
C THR A 312 33.81 -4.71 -4.96
N GLY A 313 35.00 -4.91 -5.51
CA GLY A 313 36.07 -5.62 -4.84
C GLY A 313 36.99 -4.69 -4.04
N ALA A 314 38.30 -5.00 -4.02
CA ALA A 314 39.24 -4.45 -3.05
C ALA A 314 39.89 -3.12 -3.45
N GLU A 315 39.75 -2.70 -4.71
CA GLU A 315 40.42 -1.51 -5.24
C GLU A 315 39.47 -0.31 -5.37
N PRO A 316 39.94 0.93 -5.15
CA PRO A 316 39.16 2.12 -5.43
C PRO A 316 38.68 2.16 -6.88
N GLN A 317 37.42 2.53 -7.07
CA GLN A 317 36.77 2.58 -8.38
C GLN A 317 35.94 3.85 -8.52
N SER A 318 35.79 4.35 -9.73
CA SER A 318 35.11 5.60 -10.05
C SER A 318 34.18 5.43 -11.23
N PHE A 319 32.98 5.97 -11.09
CA PHE A 319 31.98 6.04 -12.15
C PHE A 319 31.28 7.39 -12.10
N GLU A 320 30.70 7.78 -13.23
CA GLU A 320 29.91 8.99 -13.38
C GLU A 320 28.44 8.64 -13.51
N VAL A 321 27.60 9.49 -12.94
CA VAL A 321 26.14 9.40 -13.03
C VAL A 321 25.62 10.67 -13.68
N ARG A 322 24.93 10.52 -14.81
CA ARG A 322 24.19 11.60 -15.46
C ARG A 322 22.69 11.39 -15.30
N ILE A 323 21.99 12.40 -14.81
CA ILE A 323 20.55 12.36 -14.55
C ILE A 323 19.85 13.35 -15.51
N GLY A 324 19.19 12.84 -16.55
CA GLY A 324 18.60 13.68 -17.59
C GLY A 324 19.66 14.57 -18.25
N SER A 325 19.47 15.89 -18.16
CA SER A 325 20.37 16.92 -18.64
C SER A 325 21.24 17.55 -17.54
N ASP A 326 21.20 17.03 -16.32
CA ASP A 326 22.04 17.51 -15.21
C ASP A 326 23.52 17.20 -15.48
N PRO A 327 24.47 17.98 -14.91
CA PRO A 327 25.89 17.70 -15.01
C PRO A 327 26.25 16.32 -14.45
N GLU A 328 27.34 15.74 -14.97
CA GLU A 328 27.82 14.43 -14.55
C GLU A 328 28.30 14.47 -13.09
N ILE A 329 27.79 13.54 -12.29
CA ILE A 329 28.11 13.40 -10.88
C ILE A 329 29.20 12.34 -10.74
N LEU A 330 30.40 12.76 -10.35
CA LEU A 330 31.49 11.85 -10.05
C LEU A 330 31.22 11.09 -8.74
N CYS A 331 31.24 9.76 -8.81
CA CYS A 331 31.09 8.86 -7.68
C CYS A 331 32.37 8.04 -7.50
N GLN A 332 32.99 8.13 -6.32
CA GLN A 332 34.19 7.37 -5.98
C GLN A 332 33.85 6.31 -4.94
N ILE A 333 34.18 5.06 -5.23
CA ILE A 333 34.05 3.93 -4.32
C ILE A 333 35.40 3.74 -3.65
N ARG A 334 35.44 3.88 -2.33
CA ARG A 334 36.66 3.68 -1.53
C ARG A 334 36.51 2.43 -0.67
N PRO A 335 37.05 1.27 -1.10
CA PRO A 335 37.06 0.09 -0.27
C PRO A 335 37.93 0.35 0.96
N GLN A 336 37.31 0.24 2.14
CA GLN A 336 37.91 0.27 3.47
C GLN A 336 38.59 1.57 3.92
N THR A 337 37.83 2.35 4.69
CA THR A 337 38.30 2.85 5.99
C THR A 337 37.28 2.34 7.00
N ILE A 338 37.70 1.65 8.07
CA ILE A 338 36.81 1.28 9.18
C ILE A 338 36.30 2.59 9.78
N ARG A 339 35.12 3.02 9.33
CA ARG A 339 34.42 4.16 9.93
C ARG A 339 33.69 3.67 11.17
N PRO A 340 33.74 4.40 12.28
CA PRO A 340 33.02 4.01 13.47
C PRO A 340 31.51 3.95 13.20
N ASN A 341 30.83 2.99 13.84
CA ASN A 341 29.44 2.65 13.55
C ASN A 341 28.45 3.80 13.77
N ASP A 342 28.83 4.80 14.57
CA ASP A 342 28.08 6.01 14.85
C ASP A 342 28.05 7.01 13.68
N GLU A 343 28.90 6.87 12.67
CA GLU A 343 28.80 7.63 11.41
C GLU A 343 27.68 7.13 10.49
N PHE A 344 27.16 5.93 10.74
CA PHE A 344 26.08 5.33 9.95
C PHE A 344 24.71 5.56 10.59
N ARG A 345 23.68 5.74 9.76
CA ARG A 345 22.30 5.82 10.22
C ARG A 345 21.87 4.45 10.78
N PRO A 346 21.32 4.38 12.01
CA PRO A 346 20.79 3.13 12.54
C PRO A 346 19.62 2.65 11.67
N SER A 347 19.63 1.38 11.30
CA SER A 347 18.53 0.76 10.56
C SER A 347 17.29 0.61 11.44
N ARG A 348 16.15 0.32 10.81
CA ARG A 348 14.86 0.14 11.51
C ARG A 348 14.88 -1.09 12.42
N GLU A 349 15.50 -2.20 12.00
CA GLU A 349 15.67 -3.38 12.85
C GLU A 349 16.73 -3.16 13.94
N LYS A 350 17.84 -2.46 13.67
CA LYS A 350 18.84 -2.15 14.71
C LYS A 350 18.27 -1.25 15.80
N ALA A 351 17.35 -0.34 15.46
CA ALA A 351 16.60 0.42 16.45
C ALA A 351 15.69 -0.47 17.31
N VAL A 352 15.06 -1.50 16.74
CA VAL A 352 14.23 -2.48 17.46
C VAL A 352 15.08 -3.45 18.30
N GLN A 353 16.26 -3.83 17.81
CA GLN A 353 17.20 -4.69 18.53
C GLN A 353 17.82 -3.95 19.72
N VAL A 354 18.25 -2.71 19.57
CA VAL A 354 18.73 -1.87 20.69
C VAL A 354 17.62 -1.67 21.73
N LEU A 355 16.37 -1.53 21.29
CA LEU A 355 15.20 -1.52 22.19
C LEU A 355 14.98 -2.86 22.90
N GLY A 356 15.22 -3.99 22.23
CA GLY A 356 15.13 -5.34 22.82
C GLY A 356 16.27 -5.69 23.77
N GLU A 357 17.48 -5.20 23.50
CA GLU A 357 18.67 -5.33 24.35
C GLU A 357 18.52 -4.53 25.65
N HIS A 358 17.85 -3.37 25.61
CA HIS A 358 17.49 -2.60 26.80
C HIS A 358 16.25 -3.12 27.53
N ALA A 359 15.41 -3.93 26.88
CA ALA A 359 14.20 -4.52 27.47
C ALA A 359 14.44 -5.90 28.13
N GLY A 360 15.69 -6.33 28.30
CA GLY A 360 16.02 -7.53 29.05
C GLY A 360 15.48 -8.82 28.43
N GLY A 361 16.09 -9.24 27.31
CA GLY A 361 16.07 -10.65 26.90
C GLY A 361 15.52 -10.93 25.51
N MET A 362 16.43 -11.09 24.54
CA MET A 362 16.24 -12.07 23.47
C MET A 362 17.56 -12.79 23.23
N LYS A 363 17.51 -14.12 23.32
CA LYS A 363 18.62 -15.03 23.03
C LYS A 363 19.03 -14.90 21.56
N THR A 364 20.34 -14.88 21.36
CA THR A 364 21.08 -14.86 20.10
C THR A 364 20.53 -15.87 19.08
N LEU A 365 20.19 -15.38 17.88
CA LEU A 365 19.97 -16.21 16.70
C LEU A 365 21.32 -16.69 16.18
N GLU A 366 21.70 -17.92 16.53
CA GLU A 366 22.90 -18.58 16.02
C GLU A 366 22.58 -19.47 14.80
N SER A 367 23.24 -19.17 13.69
CA SER A 367 23.78 -20.18 12.76
C SER A 367 24.81 -19.52 11.82
N PRO A 368 26.11 -19.76 12.02
CA PRO A 368 27.21 -19.17 11.23
C PRO A 368 27.19 -19.51 9.73
N ASP A 369 26.51 -20.58 9.31
CA ASP A 369 26.61 -21.07 7.93
C ASP A 369 25.66 -20.37 6.93
N THR A 370 24.73 -19.53 7.38
CA THR A 370 23.85 -18.76 6.46
C THR A 370 24.47 -17.46 5.93
N PHE A 371 25.71 -17.15 6.30
CA PHE A 371 26.38 -15.89 5.94
C PHE A 371 27.30 -16.00 4.72
N ALA A 372 27.59 -17.21 4.24
CA ALA A 372 28.33 -17.46 3.01
C ALA A 372 27.48 -17.03 1.80
N GLY A 373 27.62 -15.78 1.37
CA GLY A 373 26.91 -15.23 0.19
C GLY A 373 26.45 -13.79 0.32
N ILE A 374 26.44 -13.22 1.53
CA ILE A 374 26.06 -11.82 1.72
C ILE A 374 27.19 -10.90 1.26
N LYS A 375 26.92 -10.06 0.27
CA LYS A 375 27.86 -9.06 -0.25
C LYS A 375 27.76 -7.75 0.54
N ARG A 376 28.81 -6.95 0.50
CA ARG A 376 28.80 -5.58 1.04
C ARG A 376 28.43 -4.64 -0.09
N ALA A 377 27.41 -3.81 0.10
CA ALA A 377 27.04 -2.80 -0.86
C ALA A 377 27.23 -1.41 -0.27
N ALA A 378 27.86 -0.51 -1.03
CA ALA A 378 27.86 0.90 -0.72
C ALA A 378 26.62 1.55 -1.34
N THR A 379 25.97 2.46 -0.62
CA THR A 379 24.71 3.09 -1.04
C THR A 379 24.79 4.60 -1.00
N ILE A 380 24.34 5.23 -2.08
CA ILE A 380 24.12 6.67 -2.17
C ILE A 380 22.67 6.95 -2.55
N VAL A 381 22.13 8.08 -2.05
CA VAL A 381 20.81 8.58 -2.42
C VAL A 381 20.95 10.00 -2.95
N LEU A 382 20.73 10.17 -4.25
CA LEU A 382 20.77 11.42 -4.99
C LEU A 382 19.36 12.00 -5.15
N PRO A 383 19.19 13.34 -5.21
CA PRO A 383 17.91 13.93 -5.60
C PRO A 383 17.60 13.62 -7.06
N LEU A 384 16.36 13.25 -7.37
CA LEU A 384 15.92 12.92 -8.72
C LEU A 384 14.88 13.92 -9.20
N ARG A 385 15.34 15.02 -9.80
CA ARG A 385 14.52 16.15 -10.25
C ARG A 385 13.64 15.80 -11.45
N GLN A 386 12.59 16.58 -11.67
CA GLN A 386 11.85 16.59 -12.93
C GLN A 386 12.47 17.63 -13.87
N PRO A 387 12.45 17.42 -15.20
CA PRO A 387 11.76 16.35 -15.95
C PRO A 387 12.63 15.13 -16.28
N ALA A 388 13.61 14.74 -15.45
CA ALA A 388 14.55 13.66 -15.81
C ALA A 388 13.85 12.34 -16.19
N THR A 389 14.05 11.92 -17.44
CA THR A 389 13.51 10.69 -18.04
C THR A 389 14.55 9.59 -18.21
N ARG A 390 15.84 9.90 -18.06
CA ARG A 390 16.92 8.93 -18.29
C ARG A 390 18.03 9.09 -17.26
N ILE A 391 18.67 7.98 -16.90
CA ILE A 391 19.90 7.93 -16.12
C ILE A 391 20.96 7.21 -16.94
N VAL A 392 22.17 7.76 -16.98
CA VAL A 392 23.32 7.12 -17.60
C VAL A 392 24.39 6.96 -16.53
N ILE A 393 24.92 5.74 -16.41
CA ILE A 393 26.04 5.44 -15.52
C ILE A 393 27.19 4.96 -16.38
N ARG A 394 28.31 5.68 -16.34
CA ARG A 394 29.50 5.37 -17.14
C ARG A 394 30.67 5.09 -16.21
N ARG A 395 31.44 4.05 -16.50
CA ARG A 395 32.70 3.83 -15.81
C ARG A 395 33.79 4.73 -16.38
N ILE A 396 34.57 5.37 -15.52
CA ILE A 396 35.67 6.24 -15.95
C ILE A 396 37.05 5.72 -15.55
N ASP A 397 37.13 4.81 -14.58
CA ASP A 397 38.39 4.16 -14.24
C ASP A 397 38.73 3.00 -15.20
N GLN A 398 40.02 2.65 -15.26
CA GLN A 398 40.52 1.46 -15.96
C GLN A 398 40.80 0.28 -15.01
N GLY A 399 40.16 0.26 -13.84
CA GLY A 399 40.38 -0.76 -12.83
C GLY A 399 40.06 -2.17 -13.38
N PRO A 400 40.82 -3.20 -13.02
CA PRO A 400 40.68 -4.54 -13.60
C PRO A 400 39.38 -5.26 -13.19
N GLN A 401 38.78 -4.88 -12.06
CA GLN A 401 37.60 -5.56 -11.53
C GLN A 401 36.30 -4.94 -12.05
N PRO A 402 35.24 -5.70 -12.38
CA PRO A 402 33.97 -5.12 -12.78
C PRO A 402 33.22 -4.49 -11.59
N ILE A 403 32.31 -3.57 -11.89
CA ILE A 403 31.45 -2.92 -10.90
C ILE A 403 30.04 -3.49 -11.03
N TYR A 404 29.46 -3.98 -9.93
CA TYR A 404 28.06 -4.40 -9.91
C TYR A 404 27.20 -3.25 -9.38
N ILE A 405 26.31 -2.72 -10.22
CA ILE A 405 25.49 -1.54 -9.91
C ILE A 405 24.00 -1.91 -9.91
N SER A 406 23.31 -1.58 -8.83
CA SER A 406 21.85 -1.58 -8.77
C SER A 406 21.35 -0.15 -8.66
N VAL A 407 20.34 0.17 -9.47
CA VAL A 407 19.74 1.50 -9.53
C VAL A 407 18.28 1.38 -9.19
N GLN A 408 17.83 2.21 -8.26
CA GLN A 408 16.46 2.24 -7.78
C GLN A 408 16.00 3.68 -7.67
N PHE A 409 14.77 3.99 -8.04
CA PHE A 409 14.21 5.31 -7.76
C PHE A 409 13.11 5.20 -6.70
N ARG A 410 12.89 6.28 -5.96
CA ARG A 410 11.84 6.32 -4.95
C ARG A 410 10.50 6.59 -5.60
N ASP A 411 9.56 5.69 -5.37
CA ASP A 411 8.20 5.73 -5.90
C ASP A 411 7.18 5.76 -4.75
N SER A 412 5.95 6.15 -5.07
CA SER A 412 4.82 6.08 -4.12
C SER A 412 4.41 4.63 -3.94
N ARG A 413 4.24 4.18 -2.70
CA ARG A 413 3.57 2.89 -2.46
C ARG A 413 2.11 3.01 -2.90
N PRO A 414 1.53 1.96 -3.50
CA PRO A 414 0.09 1.92 -3.67
C PRO A 414 -0.57 2.05 -2.29
N PHE A 415 -1.70 2.74 -2.24
CA PHE A 415 -2.50 2.79 -1.02
C PHE A 415 -2.94 1.38 -0.67
N ASP A 416 -2.61 0.94 0.55
CA ASP A 416 -2.98 -0.36 1.07
C ASP A 416 -3.40 -0.22 2.53
N LEU A 417 -4.32 -1.08 2.94
CA LEU A 417 -4.83 -1.12 4.30
C LEU A 417 -4.25 -2.34 5.00
N THR A 418 -3.84 -2.16 6.25
CA THR A 418 -3.68 -3.31 7.15
C THR A 418 -5.05 -3.88 7.48
N GLU A 419 -5.09 -5.15 7.88
CA GLU A 419 -6.33 -5.81 8.30
C GLU A 419 -7.14 -5.01 9.33
N LEU A 420 -6.48 -4.49 10.37
CA LEU A 420 -7.15 -3.70 11.42
C LEU A 420 -7.70 -2.39 10.87
N GLN A 421 -6.99 -1.73 9.96
CA GLN A 421 -7.49 -0.53 9.30
C GLN A 421 -8.70 -0.84 8.42
N TYR A 422 -8.65 -1.93 7.66
CA TYR A 422 -9.78 -2.37 6.84
C TYR A 422 -11.02 -2.64 7.69
N ILE A 423 -10.89 -3.43 8.77
CA ILE A 423 -12.01 -3.74 9.68
C ILE A 423 -12.58 -2.46 10.31
N LYS A 424 -11.71 -1.55 10.76
CA LYS A 424 -12.13 -0.27 11.34
C LYS A 424 -12.89 0.59 10.32
N LEU A 425 -12.33 0.77 9.12
CA LEU A 425 -12.97 1.57 8.08
C LEU A 425 -14.30 0.96 7.64
N LEU A 426 -14.40 -0.37 7.59
CA LEU A 426 -15.64 -1.07 7.29
C LEU A 426 -16.72 -0.78 8.33
N LYS A 427 -16.35 -0.83 9.63
CA LYS A 427 -17.25 -0.49 10.73
C LYS A 427 -17.69 0.98 10.68
N ASP A 428 -16.75 1.88 10.42
CA ASP A 428 -17.01 3.33 10.37
C ASP A 428 -17.83 3.74 9.13
N ALA A 429 -17.74 2.99 8.03
CA ALA A 429 -18.50 3.23 6.80
C ALA A 429 -19.95 2.71 6.86
N GLY A 430 -20.29 1.87 7.85
CA GLY A 430 -21.58 1.19 7.95
C GLY A 430 -21.53 -0.26 7.41
N SER A 431 -22.31 -1.14 8.05
CA SER A 431 -22.27 -2.61 7.89
C SER A 431 -22.90 -3.18 6.61
N ASP A 432 -23.48 -2.36 5.74
CA ASP A 432 -24.42 -2.83 4.71
C ASP A 432 -23.75 -3.33 3.42
N GLY A 433 -22.74 -4.20 3.52
CA GLY A 433 -22.06 -4.75 2.34
C GLY A 433 -21.31 -3.70 1.53
N THR A 434 -20.76 -2.70 2.22
CA THR A 434 -20.06 -1.53 1.62
C THR A 434 -18.98 -1.92 0.62
N GLY A 435 -18.26 -3.04 0.78
CA GLY A 435 -17.30 -3.51 -0.21
C GLY A 435 -17.93 -3.82 -1.59
N TYR A 436 -19.07 -4.52 -1.59
CA TYR A 436 -19.77 -4.94 -2.80
C TYR A 436 -20.44 -3.78 -3.52
N THR A 437 -21.18 -2.96 -2.78
CA THR A 437 -21.83 -1.77 -3.34
C THR A 437 -20.80 -0.78 -3.86
N LEU A 438 -19.74 -0.51 -3.09
CA LEU A 438 -18.67 0.42 -3.46
C LEU A 438 -17.91 -0.03 -4.70
N VAL A 439 -17.46 -1.29 -4.77
CA VAL A 439 -16.75 -1.81 -5.95
C VAL A 439 -17.68 -1.82 -7.17
N GLY A 440 -18.93 -2.22 -6.99
CA GLY A 440 -19.94 -2.18 -8.05
C GLY A 440 -20.19 -0.77 -8.59
N ASP A 441 -20.25 0.24 -7.72
CA ASP A 441 -20.44 1.64 -8.10
C ASP A 441 -19.17 2.24 -8.68
N MET A 442 -18.00 1.82 -8.23
CA MET A 442 -16.73 2.18 -8.85
C MET A 442 -16.60 1.65 -10.27
N LEU A 443 -16.97 0.38 -10.51
CA LEU A 443 -16.98 -0.20 -11.85
C LEU A 443 -17.99 0.53 -12.75
N LYS A 444 -19.20 0.77 -12.26
CA LYS A 444 -20.24 1.52 -12.99
C LYS A 444 -19.76 2.93 -13.34
N GLY A 445 -19.23 3.66 -12.35
CA GLY A 445 -18.65 4.99 -12.52
C GLY A 445 -17.56 5.03 -13.57
N TYR A 446 -16.70 4.01 -13.57
CA TYR A 446 -15.62 3.90 -14.54
C TYR A 446 -16.13 3.69 -15.97
N PHE A 447 -16.99 2.69 -16.20
CA PHE A 447 -17.46 2.34 -17.54
C PHE A 447 -18.48 3.35 -18.10
N GLN A 448 -19.26 4.00 -17.23
CA GLN A 448 -20.25 5.02 -17.62
C GLN A 448 -19.70 6.46 -17.56
N LYS A 449 -18.42 6.63 -17.18
CA LYS A 449 -17.79 7.95 -16.97
C LYS A 449 -18.57 8.85 -16.01
N THR A 450 -19.21 8.27 -14.98
CA THR A 450 -19.96 9.02 -13.97
C THR A 450 -19.12 9.25 -12.72
N ALA A 451 -19.26 10.43 -12.12
CA ALA A 451 -18.57 10.77 -10.88
C ALA A 451 -19.14 9.96 -9.71
N ILE A 452 -18.26 9.33 -8.93
CA ILE A 452 -18.63 8.56 -7.74
C ILE A 452 -18.65 9.53 -6.55
N LYS A 453 -19.79 9.63 -5.86
CA LYS A 453 -19.92 10.39 -4.61
C LYS A 453 -19.74 9.44 -3.43
N TYR A 454 -18.86 9.79 -2.50
CA TYR A 454 -18.64 9.03 -1.26
C TYR A 454 -19.43 9.68 -0.13
N ARG A 455 -20.08 8.87 0.70
CA ARG A 455 -20.92 9.30 1.85
C ARG A 455 -20.07 9.69 3.05
N SER A 456 -18.89 9.08 3.20
CA SER A 456 -17.99 9.33 4.31
C SER A 456 -16.53 9.25 3.91
N ARG A 457 -15.66 9.74 4.79
CA ARG A 457 -14.20 9.57 4.65
C ARG A 457 -13.80 8.09 4.63
N SER A 458 -14.43 7.28 5.47
CA SER A 458 -14.12 5.86 5.55
C SER A 458 -14.44 5.14 4.25
N GLU A 459 -15.54 5.52 3.59
CA GLU A 459 -15.89 5.00 2.26
C GLU A 459 -14.88 5.45 1.18
N PHE A 460 -14.40 6.69 1.22
CA PHE A 460 -13.34 7.14 0.32
C PHE A 460 -12.04 6.34 0.48
N GLU A 461 -11.60 6.08 1.72
CA GLU A 461 -10.39 5.29 1.99
C GLU A 461 -10.58 3.81 1.57
N LEU A 462 -11.76 3.23 1.80
CA LEU A 462 -12.10 1.90 1.26
C LEU A 462 -12.09 1.88 -0.27
N ALA A 463 -12.59 2.93 -0.92
CA ALA A 463 -12.57 3.04 -2.37
C ALA A 463 -11.14 3.13 -2.92
N ALA A 464 -10.25 3.83 -2.21
CA ALA A 464 -8.83 3.86 -2.53
C ALA A 464 -8.20 2.46 -2.44
N PHE A 465 -8.53 1.69 -1.40
CA PHE A 465 -8.07 0.30 -1.22
C PHE A 465 -8.51 -0.63 -2.37
N PHE A 466 -9.75 -0.49 -2.87
CA PHE A 466 -10.27 -1.29 -3.98
C PHE A 466 -9.89 -0.77 -5.37
N ARG A 467 -9.33 0.44 -5.49
CA ARG A 467 -9.00 1.04 -6.80
C ARG A 467 -8.05 0.19 -7.66
N PRO A 468 -7.01 -0.46 -7.11
CA PRO A 468 -6.17 -1.38 -7.89
C PRO A 468 -6.98 -2.51 -8.54
N LEU A 469 -7.94 -3.10 -7.82
CA LEU A 469 -8.84 -4.12 -8.35
C LEU A 469 -9.69 -3.56 -9.50
N VAL A 470 -10.32 -2.39 -9.31
CA VAL A 470 -11.16 -1.76 -10.35
C VAL A 470 -10.36 -1.46 -11.61
N ARG A 471 -9.13 -0.97 -11.49
CA ARG A 471 -8.22 -0.76 -12.63
C ARG A 471 -7.85 -2.07 -13.32
N GLN A 472 -7.58 -3.13 -12.55
CA GLN A 472 -7.27 -4.44 -13.10
C GLN A 472 -8.46 -5.02 -13.87
N VAL A 473 -9.66 -5.00 -13.28
CA VAL A 473 -10.91 -5.45 -13.94
C VAL A 473 -11.14 -4.64 -15.22
N LYS A 474 -10.95 -3.31 -15.17
CA LYS A 474 -11.09 -2.47 -16.36
C LYS A 474 -10.09 -2.82 -17.46
N THR A 475 -8.83 -3.08 -17.11
CA THR A 475 -7.81 -3.50 -18.08
C THR A 475 -8.22 -4.82 -18.73
N LEU A 476 -8.58 -5.81 -17.92
CA LEU A 476 -9.06 -7.12 -18.39
C LEU A 476 -10.30 -7.02 -19.30
N VAL A 477 -11.26 -6.18 -18.94
CA VAL A 477 -12.45 -5.94 -19.79
C VAL A 477 -12.07 -5.21 -21.08
N THR A 478 -11.19 -4.20 -21.00
CA THR A 478 -10.73 -3.45 -22.19
C THR A 478 -10.04 -4.40 -23.16
N ASP A 479 -9.10 -5.21 -22.66
CA ASP A 479 -8.39 -6.22 -23.44
C ASP A 479 -9.37 -7.21 -24.07
N TYR A 480 -10.34 -7.71 -23.29
CA TYR A 480 -11.40 -8.60 -23.80
C TYR A 480 -12.19 -7.97 -24.95
N THR A 481 -12.67 -6.74 -24.76
CA THR A 481 -13.50 -6.03 -25.73
C THR A 481 -12.73 -5.52 -26.93
N SER A 482 -11.41 -5.30 -26.83
CA SER A 482 -10.59 -4.77 -27.93
C SER A 482 -10.59 -5.66 -29.17
N SER A 483 -10.78 -6.97 -28.97
CA SER A 483 -10.85 -7.96 -30.04
C SER A 483 -12.22 -8.05 -30.72
N VAL A 484 -13.27 -7.44 -30.16
CA VAL A 484 -14.65 -7.65 -30.58
C VAL A 484 -15.27 -6.32 -31.03
N TYR A 485 -15.67 -6.25 -32.28
CA TYR A 485 -16.42 -5.10 -32.80
C TYR A 485 -17.92 -5.32 -32.64
N PRO A 486 -18.71 -4.28 -32.29
CA PRO A 486 -20.16 -4.38 -32.36
C PRO A 486 -20.54 -4.69 -33.80
N LEU A 487 -21.39 -5.70 -34.01
CA LEU A 487 -21.93 -6.01 -35.32
C LEU A 487 -22.63 -4.75 -35.86
N SER A 488 -22.10 -4.18 -36.95
CA SER A 488 -22.68 -3.01 -37.59
C SER A 488 -24.14 -3.28 -37.94
N GLU A 489 -25.05 -2.41 -37.51
CA GLU A 489 -26.49 -2.53 -37.81
C GLU A 489 -26.78 -2.57 -39.32
N GLN A 490 -25.83 -2.10 -40.15
CA GLN A 490 -25.93 -2.14 -41.61
C GLN A 490 -25.89 -3.56 -42.19
N HIS A 491 -25.36 -4.55 -41.46
CA HIS A 491 -25.25 -5.95 -41.91
C HIS A 491 -26.39 -6.84 -41.38
N ILE A 492 -27.31 -6.28 -40.58
CA ILE A 492 -28.50 -7.00 -40.15
C ILE A 492 -29.51 -6.91 -41.30
N HIS A 493 -29.92 -8.06 -41.84
CA HIS A 493 -30.98 -8.12 -42.85
C HIS A 493 -32.22 -7.37 -42.33
N LYS A 494 -32.51 -6.20 -42.91
CA LYS A 494 -33.63 -5.33 -42.50
C LYS A 494 -35.00 -5.98 -42.76
N THR A 495 -35.06 -6.95 -43.67
CA THR A 495 -36.25 -7.73 -44.00
C THR A 495 -36.21 -9.08 -43.31
N LYS A 496 -37.21 -9.34 -42.45
CA LYS A 496 -37.41 -10.68 -41.87
C LYS A 496 -37.72 -11.68 -42.99
N PRO A 497 -36.95 -12.77 -43.15
CA PRO A 497 -37.24 -13.78 -44.15
C PRO A 497 -38.58 -14.47 -43.85
N SER A 498 -39.21 -15.00 -44.89
CA SER A 498 -40.44 -15.80 -44.74
C SER A 498 -40.17 -17.09 -43.96
N ASN A 499 -41.18 -17.64 -43.29
CA ASN A 499 -41.06 -18.92 -42.58
C ASN A 499 -40.61 -20.06 -43.50
N GLN A 500 -41.04 -20.06 -44.77
CA GLN A 500 -40.59 -21.04 -45.77
C GLN A 500 -39.08 -20.97 -46.02
N THR A 501 -38.53 -19.75 -46.12
CA THR A 501 -37.07 -19.56 -46.27
C THR A 501 -36.33 -20.06 -45.03
N ILE A 502 -36.84 -19.77 -43.83
CA ILE A 502 -36.23 -20.25 -42.57
C ILE A 502 -36.20 -21.78 -42.54
N THR A 503 -37.33 -22.45 -42.81
CA THR A 503 -37.39 -23.93 -42.83
C THR A 503 -36.44 -24.53 -43.87
N ARG A 504 -36.39 -23.95 -45.07
CA ARG A 504 -35.46 -24.40 -46.13
C ARG A 504 -34.00 -24.29 -45.69
N VAL A 505 -33.60 -23.18 -45.08
CA VAL A 505 -32.22 -23.00 -44.60
C VAL A 505 -31.90 -23.94 -43.43
N GLN A 506 -32.87 -24.24 -42.56
CA GLN A 506 -32.69 -25.26 -41.50
C GLN A 506 -32.47 -26.66 -42.07
N ASP A 507 -33.17 -27.04 -43.15
CA ASP A 507 -32.95 -28.31 -43.85
C ASP A 507 -31.55 -28.36 -44.49
N LEU A 508 -31.13 -27.27 -45.14
CA LEU A 508 -29.78 -27.16 -45.72
C LEU A 508 -28.70 -27.25 -44.66
N LEU A 509 -28.87 -26.57 -43.52
CA LEU A 509 -27.96 -26.68 -42.38
C LEU A 509 -27.84 -28.12 -41.88
N ARG A 510 -28.97 -28.83 -41.69
CA ARG A 510 -28.96 -30.22 -41.24
C ARG A 510 -28.20 -31.13 -42.20
N ARG A 511 -28.39 -30.96 -43.52
CA ARG A 511 -27.65 -31.72 -44.54
C ARG A 511 -26.15 -31.39 -44.53
N ALA A 512 -25.80 -30.10 -44.44
CA ALA A 512 -24.41 -29.67 -44.39
C ALA A 512 -23.68 -30.25 -43.17
N VAL A 513 -24.31 -30.22 -41.99
CA VAL A 513 -23.76 -30.82 -40.75
C VAL A 513 -23.61 -32.34 -40.89
N ALA A 514 -24.63 -33.04 -41.40
CA ALA A 514 -24.57 -34.50 -41.60
C ALA A 514 -23.45 -34.92 -42.57
N ASN A 515 -23.24 -34.14 -43.63
CA ASN A 515 -22.22 -34.38 -44.64
C ASN A 515 -20.84 -33.80 -44.28
N ARG A 516 -20.67 -33.24 -43.07
CA ARG A 516 -19.42 -32.57 -42.62
C ARG A 516 -18.97 -31.43 -43.53
N GLN A 517 -19.89 -30.76 -44.20
CA GLN A 517 -19.64 -29.59 -45.05
C GLN A 517 -19.59 -28.32 -44.17
N TRP A 518 -18.50 -28.15 -43.41
CA TRP A 518 -18.42 -27.13 -42.35
C TRP A 518 -18.57 -25.70 -42.85
N VAL A 519 -18.04 -25.36 -44.03
CA VAL A 519 -18.18 -24.01 -44.62
C VAL A 519 -19.65 -23.69 -44.90
N ALA A 520 -20.37 -24.60 -45.56
CA ALA A 520 -21.80 -24.43 -45.81
C ALA A 520 -22.62 -24.38 -44.51
N ALA A 521 -22.24 -25.17 -43.50
CA ALA A 521 -22.87 -25.12 -42.19
C ALA A 521 -22.67 -23.74 -41.53
N VAL A 522 -21.47 -23.15 -41.58
CA VAL A 522 -21.19 -21.80 -41.09
C VAL A 522 -22.06 -20.75 -41.79
N GLU A 523 -22.16 -20.80 -43.12
CA GLU A 523 -22.97 -19.86 -43.91
C GLU A 523 -24.46 -19.93 -43.53
N HIS A 524 -25.03 -21.14 -43.50
CA HIS A 524 -26.44 -21.35 -43.17
C HIS A 524 -26.74 -21.00 -41.70
N SER A 525 -25.85 -21.35 -40.77
CA SER A 525 -25.99 -20.98 -39.35
C SER A 525 -25.87 -19.48 -39.14
N SER A 526 -24.95 -18.79 -39.82
CA SER A 526 -24.81 -17.34 -39.74
C SER A 526 -26.07 -16.64 -40.24
N PHE A 527 -26.63 -17.09 -41.38
CA PHE A 527 -27.90 -16.57 -41.89
C PHE A 527 -29.04 -16.73 -40.87
N LEU A 528 -29.22 -17.94 -40.32
CA LEU A 528 -30.26 -18.20 -39.33
C LEU A 528 -30.05 -17.38 -38.05
N PHE A 529 -28.81 -17.26 -37.58
CA PHE A 529 -28.46 -16.47 -36.39
C PHE A 529 -28.82 -14.99 -36.53
N GLN A 530 -28.64 -14.41 -37.73
CA GLN A 530 -28.92 -13.00 -37.98
C GLN A 530 -30.39 -12.68 -38.25
N THR A 531 -31.19 -13.67 -38.66
CA THR A 531 -32.53 -13.45 -39.23
C THR A 531 -33.70 -14.02 -38.43
N THR A 532 -33.43 -14.83 -37.40
CA THR A 532 -34.47 -15.58 -36.66
C THR A 532 -34.65 -15.10 -35.21
N THR A 533 -35.62 -15.69 -34.51
CA THR A 533 -35.94 -15.39 -33.10
C THR A 533 -35.21 -16.34 -32.14
N ALA A 534 -35.19 -16.00 -30.84
CA ALA A 534 -34.38 -16.60 -29.78
C ALA A 534 -34.17 -18.14 -29.85
N GLY A 535 -35.22 -18.94 -30.08
CA GLY A 535 -35.08 -20.40 -30.10
C GLY A 535 -34.28 -20.93 -31.30
N ILE A 536 -34.59 -20.48 -32.51
CA ILE A 536 -33.86 -20.88 -33.73
C ILE A 536 -32.48 -20.22 -33.74
N GLN A 537 -32.39 -18.98 -33.24
CA GLN A 537 -31.14 -18.24 -33.13
C GLN A 537 -30.13 -18.94 -32.22
N GLN A 538 -30.56 -19.48 -31.08
CA GLN A 538 -29.67 -20.24 -30.19
C GLN A 538 -29.14 -21.51 -30.88
N GLN A 539 -30.03 -22.31 -31.50
CA GLN A 539 -29.60 -23.51 -32.23
C GLN A 539 -28.64 -23.17 -33.37
N ALA A 540 -28.91 -22.08 -34.09
CA ALA A 540 -28.02 -21.58 -35.14
C ALA A 540 -26.66 -21.15 -34.58
N ALA A 541 -26.61 -20.47 -33.44
CA ALA A 541 -25.37 -20.12 -32.75
C ALA A 541 -24.56 -21.36 -32.35
N GLU A 542 -25.22 -22.38 -31.79
CA GLU A 542 -24.57 -23.64 -31.43
C GLU A 542 -23.95 -24.35 -32.64
N HIS A 543 -24.70 -24.44 -33.75
CA HIS A 543 -24.20 -25.02 -35.00
C HIS A 543 -23.05 -24.20 -35.60
N LEU A 544 -23.16 -22.87 -35.60
CA LEU A 544 -22.09 -21.97 -36.08
C LEU A 544 -20.78 -22.21 -35.33
N ILE A 545 -20.83 -22.18 -33.99
CA ILE A 545 -19.64 -22.36 -33.15
C ILE A 545 -19.04 -23.76 -33.33
N ASN A 546 -19.89 -24.79 -33.38
CA ASN A 546 -19.39 -26.16 -33.57
C ASN A 546 -18.77 -26.35 -34.96
N ALA A 547 -19.37 -25.79 -36.02
CA ALA A 547 -18.82 -25.85 -37.37
C ALA A 547 -17.45 -25.14 -37.45
N LEU A 548 -17.31 -23.96 -36.85
CA LEU A 548 -16.03 -23.24 -36.77
C LEU A 548 -14.96 -24.01 -35.98
N LEU A 549 -15.33 -24.61 -34.84
CA LEU A 549 -14.38 -25.41 -34.06
C LEU A 549 -13.94 -26.69 -34.82
N LEU A 550 -14.86 -27.34 -35.55
CA LEU A 550 -14.57 -28.54 -36.32
C LEU A 550 -13.82 -28.25 -37.62
N SER A 551 -13.91 -27.03 -38.16
CA SER A 551 -13.11 -26.57 -39.30
C SER A 551 -11.71 -26.06 -38.90
N GLY A 552 -11.38 -26.03 -37.61
CA GLY A 552 -10.09 -25.52 -37.11
C GLY A 552 -10.05 -24.00 -36.89
N GLU A 553 -11.16 -23.30 -37.11
CA GLU A 553 -11.29 -21.83 -36.99
C GLU A 553 -11.54 -21.41 -35.53
N HIS A 554 -10.64 -21.82 -34.63
CA HIS A 554 -10.79 -21.58 -33.18
C HIS A 554 -10.88 -20.10 -32.81
N TYR A 555 -10.10 -19.24 -33.48
CA TYR A 555 -10.11 -17.80 -33.25
C TYR A 555 -11.47 -17.17 -33.60
N LEU A 556 -12.05 -17.55 -34.74
CA LEU A 556 -13.37 -17.05 -35.14
C LEU A 556 -14.47 -17.56 -34.22
N ALA A 557 -14.41 -18.84 -33.81
CA ALA A 557 -15.36 -19.38 -32.83
C ALA A 557 -15.30 -18.60 -31.50
N GLU A 558 -14.10 -18.33 -30.99
CA GLU A 558 -13.89 -17.51 -29.80
C GLU A 558 -14.46 -16.10 -30.00
N LEU A 559 -14.13 -15.44 -31.11
CA LEU A 559 -14.60 -14.09 -31.43
C LEU A 559 -16.13 -14.01 -31.45
N HIS A 560 -16.80 -14.97 -32.10
CA HIS A 560 -18.27 -15.06 -32.13
C HIS A 560 -18.87 -15.26 -30.74
N LEU A 561 -18.29 -16.15 -29.92
CA LEU A 561 -18.74 -16.35 -28.54
C LEU A 561 -18.56 -15.08 -27.69
N LYS A 562 -17.43 -14.38 -27.85
CA LYS A 562 -17.21 -13.09 -27.15
C LYS A 562 -18.26 -12.06 -27.59
N ALA A 563 -18.55 -11.99 -28.88
CA ALA A 563 -19.59 -11.10 -29.41
C ALA A 563 -20.98 -11.43 -28.88
N MET A 564 -21.34 -12.71 -28.81
CA MET A 564 -22.61 -13.17 -28.24
C MET A 564 -22.71 -12.79 -26.75
N LEU A 565 -21.64 -12.98 -25.97
CA LEU A 565 -21.60 -12.56 -24.58
C LEU A 565 -21.78 -11.04 -24.45
N LEU A 566 -21.10 -10.25 -25.28
CA LEU A 566 -21.10 -8.78 -25.18
C LEU A 566 -22.42 -8.15 -25.68
N TYR A 567 -22.95 -8.62 -26.80
CA TYR A 567 -23.95 -7.92 -27.60
C TYR A 567 -25.28 -8.65 -27.80
N ALA A 568 -25.51 -9.82 -27.17
CA ALA A 568 -26.84 -10.43 -27.16
C ALA A 568 -27.89 -9.40 -26.68
N LYS A 569 -28.93 -9.17 -27.49
CA LYS A 569 -29.88 -8.06 -27.29
C LYS A 569 -30.93 -8.43 -26.22
N GLY A 570 -31.23 -7.51 -25.32
CA GLY A 570 -32.43 -7.56 -24.47
C GLY A 570 -32.55 -8.80 -23.56
N LYS A 571 -33.68 -9.54 -23.67
CA LYS A 571 -34.08 -10.69 -22.82
C LYS A 571 -33.33 -11.99 -23.13
N GLU A 572 -32.36 -12.00 -24.03
CA GLU A 572 -31.57 -13.19 -24.43
C GLU A 572 -30.45 -13.53 -23.43
N THR A 573 -30.75 -13.51 -22.14
CA THR A 573 -29.80 -13.86 -21.06
C THR A 573 -29.26 -15.29 -21.22
N HIS A 574 -30.05 -16.19 -21.80
CA HIS A 574 -29.64 -17.57 -22.06
C HIS A 574 -28.50 -17.67 -23.08
N LEU A 575 -28.51 -16.88 -24.16
CA LEU A 575 -27.46 -16.92 -25.18
C LEU A 575 -26.13 -16.40 -24.62
N ALA A 576 -26.17 -15.31 -23.84
CA ALA A 576 -25.00 -14.79 -23.15
C ALA A 576 -24.43 -15.79 -22.13
N ALA A 577 -25.29 -16.42 -21.33
CA ALA A 577 -24.90 -17.44 -20.36
C ALA A 577 -24.27 -18.67 -21.04
N TRP A 578 -24.88 -19.17 -22.11
CA TRP A 578 -24.34 -20.26 -22.93
C TRP A 578 -22.98 -19.90 -23.53
N ALA A 579 -22.85 -18.72 -24.12
CA ALA A 579 -21.60 -18.27 -24.72
C ALA A 579 -20.47 -18.18 -23.68
N LYS A 580 -20.77 -17.64 -22.50
CA LYS A 580 -19.84 -17.61 -21.36
C LYS A 580 -19.41 -19.01 -20.93
N GLN A 581 -20.35 -19.94 -20.76
CA GLN A 581 -20.03 -21.33 -20.39
C GLN A 581 -19.13 -21.99 -21.45
N ARG A 582 -19.38 -21.73 -22.73
CA ARG A 582 -18.57 -22.28 -23.83
C ARG A 582 -17.17 -21.69 -23.87
N LEU A 583 -17.02 -20.37 -23.68
CA LEU A 583 -15.72 -19.71 -23.55
C LEU A 583 -14.94 -20.23 -22.35
N GLU A 584 -15.61 -20.38 -21.21
CA GLU A 584 -15.00 -20.93 -20.01
C GLU A 584 -14.46 -22.34 -20.25
N ALA A 585 -15.24 -23.22 -20.91
CA ALA A 585 -14.79 -24.56 -21.26
C ALA A 585 -13.58 -24.55 -22.22
N LEU A 586 -13.58 -23.64 -23.22
CA LEU A 586 -12.46 -23.48 -24.15
C LEU A 586 -11.18 -23.05 -23.42
N TYR A 587 -11.24 -22.00 -22.59
CA TYR A 587 -10.06 -21.50 -21.88
C TYR A 587 -9.58 -22.45 -20.77
N ARG A 588 -10.49 -23.19 -20.12
CA ARG A 588 -10.10 -24.25 -19.18
C ARG A 588 -9.36 -25.38 -19.88
N LYS A 589 -9.80 -25.79 -21.08
CA LYS A 589 -9.14 -26.84 -21.87
C LYS A 589 -7.70 -26.46 -22.23
N THR A 590 -7.43 -25.19 -22.51
CA THR A 590 -6.07 -24.68 -22.82
C THR A 590 -5.30 -24.19 -21.59
N ASN A 591 -5.90 -24.23 -20.40
CA ASN A 591 -5.39 -23.64 -19.16
C ASN A 591 -4.97 -22.16 -19.33
N ASP A 592 -5.70 -21.40 -20.17
CA ASP A 592 -5.47 -19.98 -20.38
C ASP A 592 -6.09 -19.15 -19.24
N LEU A 593 -5.30 -18.97 -18.19
CA LEU A 593 -5.71 -18.21 -17.00
C LEU A 593 -5.97 -16.74 -17.29
N GLN A 594 -5.30 -16.16 -18.29
CA GLN A 594 -5.47 -14.74 -18.62
C GLN A 594 -6.82 -14.51 -19.30
N SER A 595 -7.18 -15.36 -20.26
CA SER A 595 -8.49 -15.30 -20.92
C SER A 595 -9.64 -15.63 -19.97
N LEU A 596 -9.45 -16.56 -19.04
CA LEU A 596 -10.41 -16.80 -17.95
C LEU A 596 -10.56 -15.57 -17.03
N ALA A 597 -9.46 -14.90 -16.65
CA ALA A 597 -9.53 -13.70 -15.84
C ALA A 597 -10.32 -12.60 -16.55
N SER A 598 -10.09 -12.41 -17.85
CA SER A 598 -10.82 -11.47 -18.69
C SER A 598 -12.31 -11.81 -18.81
N LEU A 599 -12.66 -13.09 -18.99
CA LEU A 599 -14.04 -13.56 -19.04
C LEU A 599 -14.81 -13.25 -17.73
N TYR A 600 -14.22 -13.59 -16.59
CA TYR A 600 -14.86 -13.33 -15.29
C TYR A 600 -14.86 -11.83 -14.94
N ALA A 601 -13.86 -11.06 -15.37
CA ALA A 601 -13.87 -9.60 -15.22
C ALA A 601 -15.05 -8.96 -15.98
N VAL A 602 -15.39 -9.45 -17.18
CA VAL A 602 -16.57 -9.01 -17.94
C VAL A 602 -17.85 -9.32 -17.16
N GLY A 603 -18.01 -10.54 -16.67
CA GLY A 603 -19.19 -10.93 -15.87
C GLY A 603 -19.34 -10.10 -14.58
N LEU A 604 -18.23 -9.88 -13.87
CA LEU A 604 -18.19 -9.01 -12.68
C LEU A 604 -18.57 -7.55 -13.02
N SER A 605 -18.07 -7.01 -14.13
CA SER A 605 -18.33 -5.62 -14.51
C SER A 605 -19.78 -5.36 -14.93
N ARG A 606 -20.45 -6.34 -15.56
CA ARG A 606 -21.80 -6.20 -16.11
C ARG A 606 -22.90 -6.63 -15.15
N GLU A 607 -22.74 -7.81 -14.56
CA GLU A 607 -23.79 -8.47 -13.77
C GLU A 607 -23.52 -8.41 -12.27
N ARG A 608 -22.32 -7.99 -11.87
CA ARG A 608 -21.84 -8.05 -10.47
C ARG A 608 -21.93 -9.47 -9.89
N SER A 609 -21.78 -10.48 -10.75
CA SER A 609 -21.95 -11.89 -10.39
C SER A 609 -20.96 -12.33 -9.30
N PRO A 610 -21.44 -12.83 -8.14
CA PRO A 610 -20.56 -13.34 -7.11
C PRO A 610 -19.76 -14.58 -7.52
N ALA A 611 -20.33 -15.41 -8.41
CA ALA A 611 -19.61 -16.55 -8.97
C ALA A 611 -18.37 -16.11 -9.76
N ASP A 612 -18.49 -15.04 -10.55
CA ASP A 612 -17.37 -14.51 -11.33
C ASP A 612 -16.30 -13.89 -10.45
N ALA A 613 -16.68 -13.15 -9.41
CA ALA A 613 -15.72 -12.63 -8.44
C ALA A 613 -14.98 -13.75 -7.70
N ASN A 614 -15.67 -14.83 -7.29
CA ASN A 614 -15.03 -15.99 -6.68
C ASN A 614 -14.08 -16.70 -7.65
N ASN A 615 -14.49 -16.91 -8.92
CA ASN A 615 -13.61 -17.50 -9.93
C ASN A 615 -12.39 -16.60 -10.24
N LEU A 616 -12.59 -15.28 -10.31
CA LEU A 616 -11.51 -14.31 -10.49
C LEU A 616 -10.54 -14.30 -9.30
N THR A 617 -11.06 -14.42 -8.08
CA THR A 617 -10.26 -14.60 -6.85
C THR A 617 -9.37 -15.83 -6.96
N GLN A 618 -9.94 -16.96 -7.38
CA GLN A 618 -9.18 -18.21 -7.57
C GLN A 618 -8.07 -18.06 -8.61
N ILE A 619 -8.33 -17.37 -9.74
CA ILE A 619 -7.30 -17.13 -10.75
C ILE A 619 -6.18 -16.24 -10.19
N PHE A 620 -6.50 -15.18 -9.46
CA PHE A 620 -5.48 -14.33 -8.85
C PHE A 620 -4.62 -15.09 -7.84
N LEU A 621 -5.19 -16.02 -7.06
CA LEU A 621 -4.41 -16.92 -6.19
C LEU A 621 -3.47 -17.81 -7.02
N ARG A 622 -3.97 -18.45 -8.08
CA ARG A 622 -3.14 -19.28 -8.98
C ARG A 622 -2.01 -18.50 -9.67
N GLN A 623 -2.18 -17.20 -9.88
CA GLN A 623 -1.17 -16.30 -10.43
C GLN A 623 -0.21 -15.71 -9.37
N GLY A 624 -0.35 -16.07 -8.09
CA GLY A 624 0.43 -15.49 -6.99
C GLY A 624 0.10 -14.01 -6.71
N LYS A 625 -1.03 -13.51 -7.22
CA LYS A 625 -1.52 -12.14 -7.03
C LYS A 625 -2.39 -12.04 -5.78
N THR A 626 -1.87 -12.48 -4.64
CA THR A 626 -2.60 -12.58 -3.35
C THR A 626 -3.34 -11.29 -2.98
N GLY A 627 -2.71 -10.12 -3.15
CA GLY A 627 -3.34 -8.83 -2.83
C GLY A 627 -4.57 -8.52 -3.68
N MET A 628 -4.61 -8.97 -4.94
CA MET A 628 -5.79 -8.82 -5.81
C MET A 628 -6.86 -9.86 -5.48
N ALA A 629 -6.45 -11.10 -5.20
CA ALA A 629 -7.36 -12.14 -4.74
C ALA A 629 -8.12 -11.71 -3.48
N LEU A 630 -7.38 -11.24 -2.46
CA LEU A 630 -7.97 -10.77 -1.21
C LEU A 630 -8.96 -9.62 -1.45
N ARG A 631 -8.58 -8.61 -2.24
CA ARG A 631 -9.48 -7.50 -2.59
C ARG A 631 -10.72 -7.98 -3.33
N THR A 632 -10.59 -8.95 -4.22
CA THR A 632 -11.73 -9.50 -4.98
C THR A 632 -12.69 -10.25 -4.05
N ALA A 633 -12.16 -11.06 -3.12
CA ALA A 633 -12.97 -11.75 -2.11
C ALA A 633 -13.66 -10.75 -1.16
N LEU A 634 -12.96 -9.71 -0.72
CA LEU A 634 -13.50 -8.67 0.16
C LEU A 634 -14.49 -7.72 -0.53
N ALA A 635 -14.49 -7.67 -1.86
CA ALA A 635 -15.49 -6.98 -2.65
C ALA A 635 -16.84 -7.73 -2.68
N LEU A 636 -16.93 -8.95 -2.17
CA LEU A 636 -18.19 -9.67 -2.03
C LEU A 636 -18.87 -9.40 -0.69
N ARG A 637 -20.20 -9.52 -0.67
CA ARG A 637 -20.96 -9.65 0.57
C ARG A 637 -20.53 -10.91 1.30
N GLU A 638 -20.68 -10.92 2.60
CA GLU A 638 -20.13 -11.98 3.44
C GLU A 638 -20.73 -13.36 3.13
N GLU A 639 -22.02 -13.40 2.85
CA GLU A 639 -22.79 -14.57 2.43
C GLU A 639 -22.40 -15.12 1.05
N ASP A 640 -21.84 -14.27 0.19
CA ASP A 640 -21.47 -14.63 -1.19
C ASP A 640 -20.01 -15.11 -1.32
N ARG A 641 -19.22 -14.97 -0.25
CA ARG A 641 -17.80 -15.36 -0.23
C ARG A 641 -17.65 -16.87 -0.12
N ARG A 642 -16.82 -17.45 -0.97
CA ARG A 642 -16.33 -18.83 -0.75
C ARG A 642 -15.30 -18.84 0.37
N THR A 643 -15.60 -19.55 1.45
CA THR A 643 -14.80 -19.58 2.68
C THR A 643 -13.36 -20.03 2.42
N GLU A 644 -13.16 -21.01 1.54
CA GLU A 644 -11.85 -21.55 1.18
C GLU A 644 -10.97 -20.51 0.48
N LEU A 645 -11.56 -19.69 -0.40
CA LEU A 645 -10.84 -18.64 -1.12
C LEU A 645 -10.45 -17.49 -0.17
N VAL A 646 -11.33 -17.13 0.76
CA VAL A 646 -11.02 -16.14 1.80
C VAL A 646 -9.91 -16.65 2.70
N LEU A 647 -9.97 -17.92 3.13
CA LEU A 647 -8.93 -18.56 3.93
C LEU A 647 -7.57 -18.51 3.24
N GLN A 648 -7.49 -18.96 1.99
CA GLN A 648 -6.25 -18.95 1.24
C GLN A 648 -5.70 -17.54 1.07
N ALA A 649 -6.53 -16.59 0.62
CA ALA A 649 -6.11 -15.22 0.38
C ALA A 649 -5.68 -14.50 1.68
N ALA A 650 -6.42 -14.69 2.78
CA ALA A 650 -6.10 -14.12 4.07
C ALA A 650 -4.82 -14.74 4.67
N LEU A 651 -4.63 -16.06 4.50
CA LEU A 651 -3.45 -16.77 4.96
C LEU A 651 -2.17 -16.29 4.24
N GLU A 652 -2.20 -16.25 2.91
CA GLU A 652 -1.08 -15.76 2.09
C GLU A 652 -0.80 -14.26 2.36
N ALA A 653 -1.85 -13.45 2.59
CA ALA A 653 -1.72 -12.03 2.94
C ALA A 653 -1.35 -11.80 4.42
N ARG A 654 -1.38 -12.84 5.26
CA ARG A 654 -1.16 -12.79 6.72
C ARG A 654 -2.17 -11.90 7.46
N TRP A 655 -3.42 -11.87 7.00
CA TRP A 655 -4.55 -11.21 7.65
C TRP A 655 -5.19 -12.22 8.62
N TRP A 656 -4.62 -12.29 9.82
CA TRP A 656 -4.90 -13.37 10.78
C TRP A 656 -6.30 -13.31 11.40
N ASN A 657 -6.89 -12.12 11.57
CA ASN A 657 -8.23 -12.01 12.15
C ASN A 657 -9.30 -12.47 11.16
N LEU A 658 -9.17 -12.07 9.90
CA LEU A 658 -9.99 -12.49 8.78
C LEU A 658 -9.82 -13.99 8.52
N TYR A 659 -8.58 -14.48 8.56
CA TYR A 659 -8.29 -15.91 8.46
C TYR A 659 -9.00 -16.71 9.56
N LYS A 660 -8.87 -16.29 10.83
CA LYS A 660 -9.56 -16.95 11.96
C LYS A 660 -11.08 -16.90 11.81
N GLY A 661 -11.63 -15.73 11.47
CA GLY A 661 -13.08 -15.56 11.27
C GLY A 661 -13.63 -16.39 10.11
N ALA A 662 -12.84 -16.62 9.06
CA ALA A 662 -13.19 -17.55 7.99
C ALA A 662 -13.02 -19.01 8.42
N LEU A 663 -11.98 -19.33 9.20
CA LEU A 663 -11.69 -20.68 9.69
C LEU A 663 -12.77 -21.19 10.64
N ASP A 664 -13.40 -20.28 11.40
CA ASP A 664 -14.50 -20.63 12.29
C ASP A 664 -15.79 -21.02 11.57
N ARG A 665 -15.90 -20.72 10.28
CA ARG A 665 -17.03 -21.14 9.42
C ARG A 665 -16.79 -22.50 8.76
N VAL A 666 -15.56 -23.03 8.82
CA VAL A 666 -15.26 -24.35 8.28
C VAL A 666 -15.88 -25.41 9.19
N LEU A 667 -16.93 -26.06 8.70
CA LEU A 667 -17.68 -27.08 9.46
C LEU A 667 -16.91 -28.39 9.61
N GLN A 668 -16.17 -28.79 8.56
CA GLN A 668 -15.42 -30.05 8.58
C GLN A 668 -14.17 -29.94 9.44
N LYS A 669 -14.07 -30.80 10.46
CA LYS A 669 -12.95 -30.83 11.42
C LYS A 669 -11.61 -31.05 10.73
N ASP A 670 -11.54 -31.97 9.78
CA ASP A 670 -10.30 -32.31 9.06
C ASP A 670 -9.81 -31.15 8.20
N SER A 671 -10.71 -30.50 7.47
CA SER A 671 -10.42 -29.28 6.72
C SER A 671 -9.93 -28.17 7.65
N LYS A 672 -10.58 -27.97 8.81
CA LYS A 672 -10.15 -26.98 9.82
C LYS A 672 -8.75 -27.31 10.36
N MET A 673 -8.42 -28.58 10.57
CA MET A 673 -7.09 -29.04 11.00
C MET A 673 -6.03 -28.82 9.92
N ALA A 674 -6.33 -29.13 8.66
CA ALA A 674 -5.43 -28.91 7.52
C ALA A 674 -5.08 -27.42 7.36
N TRP A 675 -6.08 -26.53 7.49
CA TRP A 675 -5.84 -25.09 7.47
C TRP A 675 -4.95 -24.64 8.65
N ARG A 676 -5.20 -25.12 9.87
CA ARG A 676 -4.31 -24.84 11.02
C ARG A 676 -2.88 -25.32 10.82
N ALA A 677 -2.70 -26.45 10.14
CA ALA A 677 -1.38 -26.96 9.79
C ALA A 677 -0.65 -26.00 8.83
N LEU A 678 -1.34 -25.52 7.80
CA LEU A 678 -0.81 -24.52 6.86
C LEU A 678 -0.45 -23.19 7.55
N GLU A 679 -1.30 -22.72 8.48
CA GLU A 679 -0.99 -21.55 9.31
C GLU A 679 0.31 -21.73 10.08
N LYS A 680 0.47 -22.86 10.77
CA LYS A 680 1.69 -23.16 11.54
C LYS A 680 2.92 -23.20 10.65
N GLN A 681 2.80 -23.80 9.46
CA GLN A 681 3.89 -23.86 8.49
C GLN A 681 4.34 -22.45 8.05
N ILE A 682 3.39 -21.56 7.72
CA ILE A 682 3.69 -20.18 7.30
C ILE A 682 4.28 -19.34 8.44
N ARG A 683 3.91 -19.64 9.70
CA ARG A 683 4.50 -19.02 10.90
C ARG A 683 5.88 -19.60 11.28
N GLY A 684 6.35 -20.63 10.58
CA GLY A 684 7.63 -21.28 10.85
C GLY A 684 7.59 -22.42 11.88
N ASP A 685 6.42 -22.75 12.46
CA ASP A 685 6.23 -23.89 13.35
C ASP A 685 6.08 -25.19 12.54
N ARG A 686 7.19 -25.66 11.96
CA ARG A 686 7.22 -26.87 11.11
C ARG A 686 6.80 -28.13 11.87
N ARG A 687 7.19 -28.26 13.14
CA ARG A 687 6.86 -29.44 13.97
C ARG A 687 5.36 -29.50 14.24
N GLY A 688 4.77 -28.38 14.67
CA GLY A 688 3.34 -28.33 14.91
C GLY A 688 2.51 -28.48 13.63
N ALA A 689 3.00 -27.98 12.49
CA ALA A 689 2.37 -28.22 11.19
C ALA A 689 2.35 -29.72 10.83
N HIS A 690 3.51 -30.40 10.97
CA HIS A 690 3.63 -31.83 10.68
C HIS A 690 2.71 -32.70 11.55
N GLN A 691 2.60 -32.39 12.85
CA GLN A 691 1.69 -33.10 13.75
C GLN A 691 0.22 -32.99 13.31
N LEU A 692 -0.21 -31.80 12.91
CA LEU A 692 -1.58 -31.59 12.43
C LEU A 692 -1.83 -32.27 11.07
N PHE A 693 -0.86 -32.23 10.14
CA PHE A 693 -0.99 -32.96 8.87
C PHE A 693 -1.07 -34.47 9.08
N ALA A 694 -0.26 -35.03 9.99
CA ALA A 694 -0.31 -36.45 10.33
C ALA A 694 -1.69 -36.86 10.87
N GLN A 695 -2.30 -36.03 11.72
CA GLN A 695 -3.65 -36.27 12.25
C GLN A 695 -4.71 -36.28 11.14
N VAL A 696 -4.64 -35.33 10.19
CA VAL A 696 -5.56 -35.29 9.04
C VAL A 696 -5.45 -36.55 8.18
N HIS A 697 -4.22 -37.01 7.89
CA HIS A 697 -4.01 -38.23 7.10
C HIS A 697 -4.51 -39.49 7.80
N THR A 698 -4.39 -39.58 9.13
CA THR A 698 -4.94 -40.73 9.87
C THR A 698 -6.47 -40.78 9.80
N THR A 699 -7.16 -39.64 9.85
CA THR A 699 -8.64 -39.60 9.84
C THR A 699 -9.23 -40.01 8.47
N GLN A 700 -8.57 -39.68 7.36
CA GLN A 700 -9.02 -40.09 6.01
C GLN A 700 -8.95 -41.61 5.79
N ASN A 701 -7.97 -42.29 6.38
CA ASN A 701 -7.82 -43.74 6.27
C ASN A 701 -8.85 -44.53 7.11
N TYR A 702 -9.42 -43.92 8.15
CA TYR A 702 -10.48 -44.54 8.98
C TYR A 702 -11.90 -44.24 8.49
N SER A 703 -12.09 -43.26 7.60
CA SER A 703 -13.41 -42.95 6.99
C SER A 703 -13.67 -43.75 5.70
N SER A 704 -12.66 -44.47 5.19
CA SER A 704 -12.71 -45.25 3.95
C SER A 704 -12.61 -46.77 4.19
N ALA A 705 -12.54 -47.18 5.45
CA ALA A 705 -12.68 -48.55 5.95
C ALA A 705 -14.00 -48.65 6.71
#